data_AF-A0A0B7FBS9-F1
#
_entry.id   AF-A0A0B7FBS9-F1
#
_cell.length_a   1.000
_cell.length_b   1.000
_cell.length_c   1.000
_cell.angle_alpha   90.00
_cell.angle_beta   90.00
_cell.angle_gamma   90.00
#
_symmetry.space_group_name_H-M   'P 1'
#
loop_
_entity.id
_entity.type
_entity.pdbx_description
1 polymer ?
#
loop_
_entity_poly.entity_id
_entity_poly.type
_entity_poly.pdbx_seq_one_letter_code
_entity_poly.pdbx_strand_id
1 'polypeptide(L)'
;MTTDAMASLLDLKSGEQVYALLQPLRSVLNIPTATGVVTTLHASFPDFMLSSKRSQRFCCNPPARHTTMALACLSIVDQAEPKVNICSLPSSYMLDSEIGDLKQRVSRSITPALTYACRYWPAHLTLGEPRDGLINHIHQFFDSKLLLWMEVMSLTGHMRYGTRIIMDVEKWCNERQAPEGVTKLAHDASQFVSIYANHPISQSTPHIYVSMVPFWPRSRPISEAYRPRTTGLLQPTGTAFDRRRLALIATWKVSTQEVKSISLSADGTRLVVPTDSGIDVYDTTTGESVLNLTDQRAQYVLYVAISPDGTQMAFDGGDGIPYLWDIVNEGKVTSLLPNAIADTQSLSFSPDGLHVACGLQNGDAYICKPRQDSGSAALLKGHTKDVCSVTFSPNGKHLASGSDDKTVRVWDVQTGKPVGDPFEGHSGWVLSVSYSPDGSRLASASSDGTVQVWDPQTGKIVLGPLTGHSDYVLSATFSLNGTLIASGSGDRTIRVYDAQTGQTAFGPLEGHTDRVNSVIFSPDSTRLYSCSDDGTVRVWNMQDFDSSKPLSSGPVALTVINSIRYSPSGLRAVSGSDDGSVHVWNVRTGELVLGPMRGHEKFVLSVDYSPSDQYIASGSSDNTLRIWDANTGADIHGPMNAHSNLVSCVRFSPDSSVVVSGSYDRTVRIWDVTTGQHVMQLLQGDNIILSVGFSPDGHKVVCGSRKMHVVDRYTGNAVIEPITGHSGYIYSAEFSPDGKRLVSGSDDRTVRIWDAQTGKQLVVCGDNHASHSNYVYSVGFSPNGLFVASGSLDRTVCVWDARTGNLILGPLKGHTGGVTCVQFSPDGTHLASCSRDGAIRFWDVSSCEANLQGDVEPSAGMH
;
A
#
# COMPACT_ATOMS: atom_id res chain seq x y z
N MET A 1 32.77 27.00 -6.59
CA MET A 1 32.66 27.61 -5.25
C MET A 1 32.89 29.12 -5.39
N THR A 2 32.12 29.98 -4.71
CA THR A 2 32.30 31.44 -4.78
C THR A 2 33.46 31.90 -3.87
N THR A 3 34.06 33.05 -4.17
CA THR A 3 35.13 33.65 -3.34
C THR A 3 34.71 33.91 -1.91
N ASP A 4 33.45 34.32 -1.69
CA ASP A 4 32.90 34.55 -0.35
C ASP A 4 32.68 33.23 0.41
N ALA A 5 32.20 32.18 -0.25
CA ALA A 5 32.08 30.86 0.35
C ALA A 5 33.46 30.30 0.73
N MET A 6 34.47 30.49 -0.14
CA MET A 6 35.87 30.13 0.17
C MET A 6 36.41 30.88 1.38
N ALA A 7 36.09 32.17 1.51
CA ALA A 7 36.56 32.97 2.64
C ALA A 7 36.04 32.41 3.96
N SER A 8 34.74 32.10 4.03
CA SER A 8 34.15 31.51 5.24
C SER A 8 34.67 30.09 5.53
N LEU A 9 34.86 29.25 4.51
CA LEU A 9 35.34 27.86 4.70
C LEU A 9 36.82 27.79 5.10
N LEU A 10 37.61 28.80 4.75
CA LEU A 10 39.04 28.90 5.06
C LEU A 10 39.35 29.84 6.24
N ASP A 11 38.32 30.36 6.92
CA ASP A 11 38.44 31.33 8.02
C ASP A 11 39.24 32.60 7.64
N LEU A 12 38.96 33.11 6.44
CA LEU A 12 39.54 34.35 5.90
C LEU A 12 38.56 35.52 6.02
N LYS A 13 39.09 36.75 6.08
CA LYS A 13 38.30 37.94 6.44
C LYS A 13 37.27 38.35 5.39
N SER A 14 37.55 38.14 4.11
CA SER A 14 36.64 38.52 3.01
C SER A 14 36.94 37.79 1.70
N GLY A 15 35.97 37.75 0.79
CA GLY A 15 36.18 37.27 -0.58
C GLY A 15 37.23 38.06 -1.36
N GLU A 16 37.46 39.33 -1.03
CA GLU A 16 38.54 40.13 -1.62
C GLU A 16 39.93 39.61 -1.23
N GLN A 17 40.09 39.13 0.00
CA GLN A 17 41.33 38.49 0.44
C GLN A 17 41.59 37.19 -0.34
N VAL A 18 40.55 36.40 -0.59
CA VAL A 18 40.63 35.20 -1.44
C VAL A 18 41.00 35.58 -2.87
N TYR A 19 40.37 36.62 -3.41
CA TYR A 19 40.67 37.11 -4.75
C TYR A 19 42.12 37.58 -4.89
N ALA A 20 42.66 38.28 -3.89
CA ALA A 20 44.07 38.67 -3.84
C ALA A 20 45.01 37.45 -3.80
N LEU A 21 44.67 36.42 -3.02
CA LEU A 21 45.44 35.17 -2.94
C LEU A 21 45.40 34.35 -4.24
N LEU A 22 44.30 34.41 -4.99
CA LEU A 22 44.13 33.71 -6.26
C LEU A 22 44.66 34.50 -7.47
N GLN A 23 44.96 35.79 -7.31
CA GLN A 23 45.45 36.65 -8.38
C GLN A 23 46.68 36.09 -9.11
N PRO A 24 47.69 35.50 -8.43
CA PRO A 24 48.84 34.89 -9.11
C PRO A 24 48.50 33.65 -9.95
N LEU A 25 47.34 33.02 -9.72
CA LEU A 25 46.90 31.79 -10.38
C LEU A 25 45.93 32.04 -11.55
N ARG A 26 45.73 33.29 -11.98
CA ARG A 26 44.80 33.64 -13.07
C ARG A 26 45.12 33.02 -14.44
N SER A 27 46.36 32.57 -14.65
CA SER A 27 46.74 31.85 -15.87
C SER A 27 46.13 30.45 -15.94
N VAL A 28 45.70 29.89 -14.80
CA VAL A 28 45.17 28.52 -14.67
C VAL A 28 43.78 28.47 -14.04
N LEU A 29 43.35 29.53 -13.35
CA LEU A 29 42.03 29.70 -12.75
C LEU A 29 41.27 30.87 -13.39
N ASN A 30 39.98 30.68 -13.61
CA ASN A 30 39.06 31.71 -14.05
C ASN A 30 38.09 32.08 -12.92
N ILE A 31 37.90 33.39 -12.73
CA ILE A 31 36.97 33.97 -11.76
C ILE A 31 36.12 34.99 -12.52
N PRO A 32 34.94 34.59 -13.05
CA PRO A 32 34.05 35.50 -13.74
C PRO A 32 33.53 36.57 -12.79
N THR A 33 33.58 37.84 -13.19
CA THR A 33 33.08 38.98 -12.40
C THR A 33 31.58 38.92 -12.10
N ALA A 34 30.80 38.25 -12.96
CA ALA A 34 29.35 38.14 -12.81
C ALA A 34 28.90 37.11 -11.75
N THR A 35 29.69 36.05 -11.53
CA THR A 35 29.29 34.94 -10.64
C THR A 35 30.21 34.77 -9.44
N GLY A 36 31.45 35.28 -9.50
CA GLY A 36 32.45 35.10 -8.46
C GLY A 36 32.87 33.64 -8.24
N VAL A 37 32.46 32.72 -9.13
CA VAL A 37 32.74 31.29 -9.01
C VAL A 37 34.14 30.98 -9.53
N VAL A 38 34.97 30.39 -8.68
CA VAL A 38 36.30 29.94 -9.08
C VAL A 38 36.17 28.65 -9.90
N THR A 39 36.70 28.67 -11.12
CA THR A 39 36.73 27.54 -12.06
C THR A 39 38.15 27.32 -12.59
N THR A 40 38.47 26.10 -12.98
CA THR A 40 39.75 25.77 -13.62
C THR A 40 39.66 26.01 -15.11
N LEU A 41 40.64 26.70 -15.71
CA LEU A 41 40.68 26.97 -17.15
C LEU A 41 41.01 25.72 -17.99
N HIS A 42 41.77 24.78 -17.43
CA HIS A 42 42.23 23.60 -18.14
C HIS A 42 42.23 22.37 -17.21
N ALA A 43 41.74 21.23 -17.72
CA ALA A 43 41.61 19.98 -16.96
C ALA A 43 42.95 19.45 -16.43
N SER A 44 44.07 19.79 -17.09
CA SER A 44 45.40 19.36 -16.65
C SER A 44 45.91 20.04 -15.36
N PHE A 45 45.27 21.12 -14.91
CA PHE A 45 45.72 21.85 -13.73
C PHE A 45 45.45 21.05 -12.43
N PRO A 46 44.22 20.55 -12.19
CA PRO A 46 43.98 19.53 -11.16
C PRO A 46 44.93 18.33 -11.27
N ASP A 47 45.12 17.76 -12.47
CA ASP A 47 46.00 16.59 -12.66
C ASP A 47 47.45 16.86 -12.25
N PHE A 48 47.94 18.09 -12.48
CA PHE A 48 49.25 18.51 -12.03
C PHE A 48 49.31 18.64 -10.50
N MET A 49 48.34 19.32 -9.89
CA MET A 49 48.28 19.59 -8.44
C MET A 49 48.09 18.33 -7.59
N LEU A 50 47.39 17.32 -8.12
CA LEU A 50 47.10 16.06 -7.43
C LEU A 50 48.20 15.00 -7.63
N SER A 51 49.13 15.23 -8.58
CA SER A 51 50.24 14.30 -8.85
C SER A 51 51.49 14.67 -8.06
N SER A 52 51.80 13.89 -7.02
CA SER A 52 52.98 14.08 -6.16
C SER A 52 54.31 14.08 -6.91
N LYS A 53 54.40 13.30 -7.99
CA LYS A 53 55.58 13.25 -8.87
C LYS A 53 55.80 14.54 -9.67
N ARG A 54 54.71 15.25 -10.03
CA ARG A 54 54.76 16.44 -10.90
C ARG A 54 54.84 17.74 -10.12
N SER A 55 54.00 17.91 -9.11
CA SER A 55 53.88 19.18 -8.36
C SER A 55 54.82 19.29 -7.16
N GLN A 56 55.42 18.17 -6.71
CA GLN A 56 56.40 18.10 -5.61
C GLN A 56 55.93 18.90 -4.37
N ARG A 57 56.54 20.05 -4.10
CA ARG A 57 56.24 20.92 -2.95
C ARG A 57 54.82 21.50 -2.98
N PHE A 58 54.18 21.58 -4.14
CA PHE A 58 52.82 22.08 -4.32
C PHE A 58 51.76 20.98 -4.35
N CYS A 59 52.14 19.71 -4.13
CA CYS A 59 51.22 18.59 -4.17
C CYS A 59 50.14 18.73 -3.08
N CYS A 60 48.88 18.65 -3.50
CA CYS A 60 47.75 18.54 -2.59
C CYS A 60 47.47 17.07 -2.33
N ASN A 61 47.46 16.64 -1.06
CA ASN A 61 46.95 15.32 -0.69
C ASN A 61 45.41 15.35 -0.73
N PRO A 62 44.74 14.73 -1.72
CA PRO A 62 43.30 14.94 -1.93
C PRO A 62 42.44 14.44 -0.75
N PRO A 63 42.61 13.18 -0.24
CA PRO A 63 41.81 12.69 0.87
C PRO A 63 41.92 13.55 2.14
N ALA A 64 43.14 13.94 2.54
CA ALA A 64 43.34 14.78 3.73
C ALA A 64 42.69 16.17 3.61
N ARG A 65 42.68 16.75 2.40
CA ARG A 65 42.04 18.05 2.13
C ARG A 65 40.52 17.92 2.10
N HIS A 66 39.97 16.84 1.55
CA HIS A 66 38.54 16.55 1.60
C HIS A 66 38.04 16.37 3.05
N THR A 67 38.78 15.67 3.91
CA THR A 67 38.43 15.57 5.34
C THR A 67 38.39 16.92 6.03
N THR A 68 39.37 17.79 5.74
CA THR A 68 39.41 19.15 6.31
C THR A 68 38.21 19.98 5.84
N MET A 69 37.85 19.82 4.57
CA MET A 69 36.70 20.51 3.98
C MET A 69 35.37 20.01 4.57
N ALA A 70 35.22 18.71 4.77
CA ALA A 70 34.03 18.13 5.41
C ALA A 70 33.83 18.67 6.82
N LEU A 71 34.89 18.74 7.63
CA LEU A 71 34.86 19.33 8.97
C LEU A 71 34.50 20.83 8.95
N ALA A 72 35.08 21.60 8.03
CA ALA A 72 34.76 23.01 7.87
C ALA A 72 33.28 23.22 7.49
N CYS A 73 32.75 22.42 6.56
CA CYS A 73 31.35 22.48 6.19
C CYS A 73 30.42 22.11 7.37
N LEU A 74 30.71 21.03 8.09
CA LEU A 74 29.93 20.62 9.26
C LEU A 74 29.97 21.69 10.36
N SER A 75 31.14 22.29 10.63
CA SER A 75 31.28 23.39 11.58
C SER A 75 30.45 24.61 11.19
N ILE A 76 30.33 24.95 9.90
CA ILE A 76 29.47 26.06 9.44
C ILE A 76 27.99 25.74 9.70
N VAL A 77 27.57 24.50 9.45
CA VAL A 77 26.19 24.05 9.74
C VAL A 77 25.92 24.06 11.25
N ASP A 78 26.91 23.69 12.06
CA ASP A 78 26.80 23.69 13.52
C ASP A 78 26.68 25.09 14.11
N GLN A 79 27.42 26.06 13.56
CA GLN A 79 27.38 27.47 13.96
C GLN A 79 26.08 28.17 13.58
N ALA A 80 25.33 27.66 12.61
CA ALA A 80 24.04 28.23 12.24
C ALA A 80 23.01 28.00 13.36
N GLU A 81 22.45 29.08 13.90
CA GLU A 81 21.41 29.01 14.93
C GLU A 81 20.17 28.29 14.38
N PRO A 82 19.67 27.23 15.05
CA PRO A 82 18.45 26.57 14.64
C PRO A 82 17.27 27.49 14.95
N LYS A 83 16.74 28.15 13.92
CA LYS A 83 15.50 28.93 13.97
C LYS A 83 14.43 28.14 13.25
N VAL A 84 13.24 28.05 13.85
CA VAL A 84 12.07 27.57 13.13
C VAL A 84 11.83 28.53 11.98
N ASN A 85 11.88 28.03 10.74
CA ASN A 85 11.62 28.82 9.54
C ASN A 85 12.64 29.97 9.38
N ILE A 86 13.86 29.65 8.94
CA ILE A 86 15.03 30.52 8.81
C ILE A 86 14.79 31.81 8.02
N CYS A 87 13.88 31.78 7.03
CA CYS A 87 13.52 32.93 6.20
C CYS A 87 12.26 33.67 6.69
N SER A 88 11.72 33.28 7.86
CA SER A 88 10.49 33.81 8.47
C SER A 88 9.34 33.90 7.46
N LEU A 89 9.09 32.79 6.74
CA LEU A 89 7.98 32.69 5.81
C LEU A 89 6.64 32.98 6.50
N PRO A 90 5.74 33.72 5.84
CA PRO A 90 4.53 34.25 6.48
C PRO A 90 3.45 33.21 6.80
N SER A 91 3.40 32.09 6.06
CA SER A 91 2.32 31.10 6.20
C SER A 91 2.72 29.75 5.63
N SER A 92 2.18 28.67 6.19
CA SER A 92 2.25 27.32 5.60
C SER A 92 1.22 27.09 4.48
N TYR A 93 0.22 27.97 4.33
CA TYR A 93 -0.83 27.83 3.30
C TYR A 93 -0.40 28.29 1.91
N MET A 94 0.74 28.98 1.80
CA MET A 94 1.27 29.46 0.53
C MET A 94 2.43 28.58 0.09
N LEU A 95 2.56 28.39 -1.21
CA LEU A 95 3.73 27.74 -1.80
C LEU A 95 4.94 28.67 -1.71
N ASP A 96 6.13 28.09 -1.59
CA ASP A 96 7.37 28.88 -1.56
C ASP A 96 7.51 29.73 -2.83
N SER A 97 7.02 29.25 -3.97
CA SER A 97 6.99 29.97 -5.26
C SER A 97 6.06 31.19 -5.29
N GLU A 98 5.04 31.24 -4.42
CA GLU A 98 4.05 32.33 -4.38
C GLU A 98 4.56 33.52 -3.55
N ILE A 99 5.66 33.36 -2.82
CA ILE A 99 6.24 34.39 -1.96
C ILE A 99 7.14 35.31 -2.81
N GLY A 100 6.61 36.47 -3.17
CA GLY A 100 7.27 37.42 -4.08
C GLY A 100 8.64 37.95 -3.61
N ASP A 101 8.90 38.02 -2.30
CA ASP A 101 10.17 38.49 -1.72
C ASP A 101 11.12 37.36 -1.29
N LEU A 102 10.83 36.10 -1.65
CA LEU A 102 11.60 34.92 -1.22
C LEU A 102 13.09 35.04 -1.52
N LYS A 103 13.46 35.44 -2.74
CA LYS A 103 14.88 35.57 -3.15
C LYS A 103 15.65 36.56 -2.27
N GLN A 104 15.00 37.64 -1.82
CA GLN A 104 15.62 38.62 -0.92
C GLN A 104 15.73 38.10 0.52
N ARG A 105 14.75 37.31 0.99
CA ARG A 105 14.81 36.66 2.30
C ARG A 105 15.92 35.62 2.38
N VAL A 106 16.03 34.80 1.33
CA VAL A 106 17.07 33.78 1.18
C VAL A 106 18.45 34.43 1.19
N SER A 107 18.68 35.49 0.41
CA SER A 107 20.00 36.15 0.36
C SER A 107 20.40 36.86 1.67
N ARG A 108 19.42 37.27 2.49
CA ARG A 108 19.66 37.87 3.82
C ARG A 108 19.92 36.83 4.90
N SER A 109 19.24 35.68 4.84
CA SER A 109 19.21 34.70 5.94
C SER A 109 20.15 33.51 5.71
N ILE A 110 20.44 33.18 4.45
CA ILE A 110 21.26 32.03 4.06
C ILE A 110 22.52 32.53 3.36
N THR A 111 23.68 32.31 3.97
CA THR A 111 24.97 32.71 3.38
C THR A 111 25.39 31.76 2.25
N PRO A 112 26.14 32.22 1.23
CA PRO A 112 26.67 31.34 0.18
C PRO A 112 27.53 30.20 0.73
N ALA A 113 28.22 30.43 1.86
CA ALA A 113 29.00 29.42 2.55
C ALA A 113 28.12 28.31 3.15
N LEU A 114 26.99 28.68 3.77
CA LEU A 114 26.01 27.72 4.31
C LEU A 114 25.37 26.88 3.19
N THR A 115 24.99 27.52 2.07
CA THR A 115 24.46 26.80 0.89
C THR A 115 25.47 25.79 0.35
N TYR A 116 26.75 26.17 0.25
CA TYR A 116 27.81 25.26 -0.17
C TYR A 116 28.00 24.12 0.82
N ALA A 117 28.09 24.44 2.11
CA ALA A 117 28.26 23.47 3.18
C ALA A 117 27.14 22.43 3.14
N CYS A 118 25.86 22.85 3.18
CA CYS A 118 24.70 21.96 3.15
C CYS A 118 24.66 21.02 1.93
N ARG A 119 25.19 21.44 0.78
CA ARG A 119 25.15 20.67 -0.47
C ARG A 119 26.31 19.69 -0.62
N TYR A 120 27.52 20.07 -0.21
CA TYR A 120 28.75 19.34 -0.58
C TYR A 120 29.47 18.67 0.58
N TRP A 121 29.05 18.87 1.83
CA TRP A 121 29.70 18.24 2.98
C TRP A 121 29.77 16.70 2.88
N PRO A 122 28.74 15.98 2.36
CA PRO A 122 28.83 14.51 2.23
C PRO A 122 29.72 14.07 1.09
N ALA A 123 29.78 14.82 -0.01
CA ALA A 123 30.71 14.53 -1.10
C ALA A 123 32.17 14.65 -0.63
N HIS A 124 32.47 15.60 0.27
CA HIS A 124 33.77 15.70 0.91
C HIS A 124 34.00 14.61 1.96
N LEU A 125 32.96 14.15 2.64
CA LEU A 125 33.03 13.05 3.60
C LEU A 125 33.39 11.72 2.92
N THR A 126 32.78 11.42 1.77
CA THR A 126 33.01 10.17 1.03
C THR A 126 34.38 10.11 0.38
N LEU A 127 34.90 11.25 -0.10
CA LEU A 127 36.24 11.35 -0.69
C LEU A 127 37.37 11.53 0.34
N GLY A 128 37.03 11.78 1.61
CA GLY A 128 37.98 12.06 2.68
C GLY A 128 38.53 10.81 3.38
N GLU A 129 39.67 10.97 4.05
CA GLU A 129 40.18 9.99 5.03
C GLU A 129 39.40 10.08 6.35
N PRO A 130 39.17 8.95 7.06
CA PRO A 130 38.55 8.96 8.37
C PRO A 130 39.42 9.71 9.37
N ARG A 131 38.80 10.54 10.21
CA ARG A 131 39.43 11.17 11.37
C ARG A 131 38.53 11.01 12.59
N ASP A 132 39.16 10.83 13.74
CA ASP A 132 38.49 10.83 15.03
C ASP A 132 37.76 12.17 15.23
N GLY A 133 36.46 12.10 15.52
CA GLY A 133 35.59 13.28 15.70
C GLY A 133 34.60 13.56 14.57
N LEU A 134 34.79 13.03 13.35
CA LEU A 134 33.80 13.18 12.27
C LEU A 134 32.43 12.59 12.65
N ILE A 135 32.44 11.41 13.26
CA ILE A 135 31.20 10.72 13.70
C ILE A 135 30.42 11.58 14.69
N ASN A 136 31.10 12.32 15.58
CA ASN A 136 30.43 13.20 16.54
C ASN A 136 29.73 14.37 15.85
N HIS A 137 30.37 14.97 14.83
CA HIS A 137 29.75 16.03 14.04
C HIS A 137 28.56 15.51 13.22
N ILE A 138 28.66 14.29 12.68
CA ILE A 138 27.55 13.64 11.96
C ILE A 138 26.37 13.35 12.91
N HIS A 139 26.66 12.84 14.11
CA HIS A 139 25.64 12.64 15.14
C HIS A 139 24.95 13.96 15.52
N GLN A 140 25.74 15.02 15.78
CA GLN A 140 25.21 16.35 16.10
C GLN A 140 24.37 16.94 14.96
N PHE A 141 24.78 16.71 13.71
CA PHE A 141 24.02 17.10 12.53
C PHE A 141 22.63 16.45 12.53
N PHE A 142 22.55 15.13 12.68
CA PHE A 142 21.27 14.42 12.66
C PHE A 142 20.41 14.68 13.89
N ASP A 143 21.03 14.85 15.06
CA ASP A 143 20.30 15.10 16.32
C ASP A 143 19.73 16.52 16.40
N SER A 144 20.39 17.52 15.78
CA SER A 144 20.03 18.93 16.00
C SER A 144 19.89 19.82 14.77
N LYS A 145 20.53 19.48 13.65
CA LYS A 145 20.61 20.36 12.47
C LYS A 145 19.89 19.84 11.23
N LEU A 146 19.35 18.62 11.24
CA LEU A 146 18.62 18.03 10.10
C LEU A 146 17.47 18.93 9.60
N LEU A 147 16.58 19.40 10.48
CA LEU A 147 15.46 20.26 10.05
C LEU A 147 15.93 21.58 9.44
N LEU A 148 16.95 22.21 10.04
CA LEU A 148 17.58 23.43 9.51
C LEU A 148 18.20 23.16 8.13
N TRP A 149 18.88 22.04 7.98
CA TRP A 149 19.45 21.63 6.70
C TRP A 149 18.35 21.42 5.65
N MET A 150 17.23 20.77 5.99
CA MET A 150 16.09 20.60 5.09
C MET A 150 15.49 21.94 4.66
N GLU A 151 15.36 22.91 5.57
CA GLU A 151 14.90 24.26 5.22
C GLU A 151 15.83 24.94 4.22
N VAL A 152 17.14 24.93 4.48
CA VAL A 152 18.14 25.52 3.58
C VAL A 152 18.08 24.85 2.21
N MET A 153 17.97 23.52 2.17
CA MET A 153 17.87 22.77 0.92
C MET A 153 16.55 23.06 0.18
N SER A 154 15.44 23.20 0.88
CA SER A 154 14.13 23.56 0.31
C SER A 154 14.12 24.98 -0.26
N LEU A 155 14.49 25.98 0.54
CA LEU A 155 14.44 27.39 0.18
C LEU A 155 15.47 27.78 -0.88
N THR A 156 16.57 27.03 -1.02
CA THR A 156 17.53 27.21 -2.11
C THR A 156 17.18 26.41 -3.37
N GLY A 157 16.11 25.61 -3.36
CA GLY A 157 15.65 24.82 -4.50
C GLY A 157 16.43 23.53 -4.76
N HIS A 158 17.15 23.01 -3.76
CA HIS A 158 18.00 21.82 -3.88
C HIS A 158 17.48 20.60 -3.11
N MET A 159 16.29 20.66 -2.50
CA MET A 159 15.73 19.57 -1.66
C MET A 159 15.66 18.21 -2.36
N ARG A 160 15.51 18.19 -3.69
CA ARG A 160 15.51 16.96 -4.51
C ARG A 160 16.80 16.15 -4.38
N TYR A 161 17.94 16.82 -4.23
CA TYR A 161 19.22 16.15 -3.98
C TYR A 161 19.36 15.66 -2.53
N GLY A 162 18.50 16.15 -1.63
CA GLY A 162 18.58 15.87 -0.20
C GLY A 162 18.54 14.38 0.12
N THR A 163 17.66 13.62 -0.55
CA THR A 163 17.55 12.16 -0.38
C THR A 163 18.88 11.47 -0.64
N ARG A 164 19.51 11.74 -1.80
CA ARG A 164 20.81 11.17 -2.16
C ARG A 164 21.90 11.58 -1.19
N ILE A 165 21.94 12.87 -0.84
CA ILE A 165 22.94 13.43 0.08
C ILE A 165 22.92 12.68 1.43
N ILE A 166 21.74 12.42 1.99
CA ILE A 166 21.63 11.70 3.27
C ILE A 166 21.88 10.20 3.11
N MET A 167 21.43 9.57 2.01
CA MET A 167 21.73 8.17 1.72
C MET A 167 23.24 7.91 1.58
N ASP A 168 23.98 8.82 0.95
CA ASP A 168 25.45 8.72 0.84
C ASP A 168 26.12 8.76 2.23
N VAL A 169 25.58 9.56 3.16
CA VAL A 169 26.04 9.61 4.56
C VAL A 169 25.69 8.33 5.31
N GLU A 170 24.47 7.83 5.15
CA GLU A 170 24.02 6.57 5.75
C GLU A 170 24.92 5.40 5.30
N LYS A 171 25.19 5.31 3.99
CA LYS A 171 26.11 4.34 3.41
C LYS A 171 27.50 4.46 4.02
N TRP A 172 28.03 5.68 4.11
CA TRP A 172 29.33 5.93 4.74
C TRP A 172 29.36 5.48 6.21
N CYS A 173 28.30 5.75 6.99
CA CYS A 173 28.18 5.30 8.37
C CYS A 173 28.18 3.77 8.49
N ASN A 174 27.49 3.09 7.57
CA ASN A 174 27.42 1.62 7.54
C ASN A 174 28.76 0.98 7.15
N GLU A 175 29.41 1.46 6.09
CA GLU A 175 30.73 0.97 5.64
C GLU A 175 31.82 1.14 6.70
N ARG A 176 31.69 2.16 7.54
CA ARG A 176 32.67 2.51 8.59
C ARG A 176 32.31 1.94 9.97
N GLN A 177 31.24 1.15 10.08
CA GLN A 177 30.77 0.57 11.35
C GLN A 177 30.57 1.64 12.45
N ALA A 178 29.91 2.75 12.11
CA ALA A 178 29.57 3.78 13.07
C ALA A 178 28.69 3.21 14.22
N PRO A 179 28.66 3.88 15.40
CA PRO A 179 27.84 3.42 16.52
C PRO A 179 26.38 3.22 16.13
N GLU A 180 25.73 2.18 16.66
CA GLU A 180 24.38 1.78 16.29
C GLU A 180 23.34 2.89 16.44
N GLY A 181 23.50 3.79 17.42
CA GLY A 181 22.63 4.96 17.57
C GLY A 181 22.72 5.93 16.39
N VAL A 182 23.92 6.17 15.85
CA VAL A 182 24.15 7.07 14.71
C VAL A 182 23.62 6.45 13.43
N THR A 183 23.82 5.14 13.20
CA THR A 183 23.32 4.46 12.01
C THR A 183 21.80 4.42 11.98
N LYS A 184 21.14 4.11 13.11
CA LYS A 184 19.67 4.17 13.23
C LYS A 184 19.13 5.57 12.98
N LEU A 185 19.78 6.59 13.53
CA LEU A 185 19.37 7.98 13.34
C LEU A 185 19.57 8.45 11.89
N ALA A 186 20.68 8.08 11.25
CA ALA A 186 20.96 8.37 9.84
C ALA A 186 19.96 7.68 8.91
N HIS A 187 19.62 6.42 9.20
CA HIS A 187 18.61 5.66 8.46
C HIS A 187 17.22 6.29 8.59
N ASP A 188 16.78 6.63 9.80
CA ASP A 188 15.48 7.30 9.98
C ASP A 188 15.45 8.68 9.32
N ALA A 189 16.57 9.41 9.35
CA ALA A 189 16.72 10.68 8.63
C ALA A 189 16.61 10.53 7.11
N SER A 190 17.20 9.48 6.53
CA SER A 190 17.12 9.24 5.08
C SER A 190 15.67 9.00 4.64
N GLN A 191 14.91 8.25 5.43
CA GLN A 191 13.47 8.03 5.21
C GLN A 191 12.65 9.32 5.38
N PHE A 192 12.89 10.06 6.45
CA PHE A 192 12.21 11.33 6.74
C PHE A 192 12.39 12.35 5.60
N VAL A 193 13.63 12.50 5.16
CA VAL A 193 14.00 13.40 4.06
C VAL A 193 13.41 12.93 2.74
N SER A 194 13.47 11.62 2.46
CA SER A 194 12.94 11.04 1.22
C SER A 194 11.43 11.26 1.09
N ILE A 195 10.67 11.04 2.16
CA ILE A 195 9.21 11.26 2.15
C ILE A 195 8.90 12.73 1.92
N TYR A 196 9.60 13.64 2.62
CA TYR A 196 9.39 15.07 2.42
C TYR A 196 9.70 15.49 0.99
N ALA A 197 10.89 15.19 0.48
CA ALA A 197 11.37 15.63 -0.83
C ALA A 197 10.53 15.10 -2.01
N ASN A 198 9.89 13.93 -1.84
CA ASN A 198 9.10 13.27 -2.89
C ASN A 198 7.59 13.54 -2.80
N HIS A 199 7.12 14.33 -1.84
CA HIS A 199 5.70 14.64 -1.69
C HIS A 199 5.40 16.12 -1.97
N PRO A 200 4.17 16.48 -2.38
CA PRO A 200 3.78 17.87 -2.65
C PRO A 200 4.03 18.84 -1.48
N ILE A 201 4.12 18.32 -0.25
CA ILE A 201 4.45 19.09 0.95
C ILE A 201 5.83 19.76 0.89
N SER A 202 6.77 19.30 0.03
CA SER A 202 8.06 19.99 -0.16
C SER A 202 7.93 21.33 -0.88
N GLN A 203 6.77 21.64 -1.47
CA GLN A 203 6.54 22.91 -2.14
C GLN A 203 6.31 24.07 -1.16
N SER A 204 6.12 23.75 0.13
CA SER A 204 5.97 24.75 1.19
C SER A 204 6.84 24.34 2.39
N THR A 205 7.95 25.05 2.58
CA THR A 205 8.96 24.73 3.61
C THR A 205 8.38 24.61 5.05
N PRO A 206 7.39 25.41 5.49
CA PRO A 206 6.81 25.28 6.83
C PRO A 206 6.12 23.93 7.12
N HIS A 207 5.75 23.15 6.11
CA HIS A 207 5.17 21.81 6.29
C HIS A 207 6.13 20.79 6.92
N ILE A 208 7.43 21.08 7.00
CA ILE A 208 8.38 20.33 7.85
C ILE A 208 7.85 20.28 9.29
N TYR A 209 7.37 21.40 9.83
CA TYR A 209 6.89 21.51 11.21
C TYR A 209 5.42 21.18 11.39
N VAL A 210 4.58 21.52 10.40
CA VAL A 210 3.12 21.34 10.53
C VAL A 210 2.67 19.94 10.14
N SER A 211 3.40 19.27 9.24
CA SER A 211 3.01 17.97 8.69
C SER A 211 4.04 16.88 8.94
N MET A 212 5.33 17.11 8.71
CA MET A 212 6.31 16.03 8.84
C MET A 212 6.56 15.64 10.30
N VAL A 213 6.98 16.58 11.16
CA VAL A 213 7.31 16.27 12.57
C VAL A 213 6.10 15.75 13.38
N PRO A 214 4.88 16.32 13.26
CA PRO A 214 3.71 15.85 14.02
C PRO A 214 3.30 14.43 13.64
N PHE A 215 3.32 14.11 12.35
CA PHE A 215 2.80 12.85 11.81
C PHE A 215 3.88 11.78 11.58
N TRP A 216 5.13 12.03 11.95
CA TRP A 216 6.18 10.99 11.98
C TRP A 216 5.98 10.03 13.16
N PRO A 217 6.19 8.70 12.99
CA PRO A 217 5.98 7.72 14.06
C PRO A 217 6.74 8.06 15.34
N ARG A 218 6.10 7.84 16.50
CA ARG A 218 6.65 8.29 17.79
C ARG A 218 7.86 7.48 18.26
N SER A 219 7.94 6.21 17.87
CA SER A 219 9.00 5.28 18.24
C SER A 219 10.29 5.45 17.43
N ARG A 220 10.33 6.39 16.48
CA ARG A 220 11.46 6.56 15.56
C ARG A 220 12.47 7.61 16.03
N PRO A 221 13.78 7.41 15.81
CA PRO A 221 14.85 8.26 16.35
C PRO A 221 14.70 9.77 16.07
N ILE A 222 14.25 10.18 14.88
CA ILE A 222 14.05 11.60 14.55
C ILE A 222 12.93 12.21 15.38
N SER A 223 11.88 11.44 15.68
CA SER A 223 10.78 11.88 16.53
C SER A 223 11.26 12.16 17.96
N GLU A 224 12.10 11.26 18.50
CA GLU A 224 12.70 11.39 19.82
C GLU A 224 13.63 12.62 19.91
N ALA A 225 14.42 12.87 18.87
CA ALA A 225 15.35 14.00 18.83
C ALA A 225 14.65 15.38 18.73
N TYR A 226 13.62 15.49 17.87
CA TYR A 226 13.05 16.80 17.51
C TYR A 226 11.76 17.18 18.23
N ARG A 227 10.91 16.24 18.64
CA ARG A 227 9.64 16.59 19.31
C ARG A 227 9.79 17.35 20.63
N PRO A 228 10.74 17.00 21.53
CA PRO A 228 10.95 17.77 22.76
C PRO A 228 11.35 19.22 22.50
N ARG A 229 11.83 19.54 21.30
CA ARG A 229 12.32 20.86 20.89
C ARG A 229 11.24 21.70 20.20
N THR A 230 10.06 21.14 19.96
CA THR A 230 8.94 21.81 19.30
C THR A 230 7.75 21.96 20.24
N THR A 231 7.26 23.18 20.43
CA THR A 231 6.09 23.48 21.28
C THR A 231 4.87 23.80 20.42
N GLY A 232 3.69 23.30 20.80
CA GLY A 232 2.42 23.62 20.12
C GLY A 232 2.12 22.81 18.85
N LEU A 233 2.81 21.69 18.63
CA LEU A 233 2.51 20.78 17.52
C LEU A 233 1.16 20.09 17.71
N LEU A 234 0.46 19.83 16.60
CA LEU A 234 -0.68 18.92 16.56
C LEU A 234 -0.26 17.54 17.11
N GLN A 235 -1.05 16.99 18.02
CA GLN A 235 -0.83 15.66 18.58
C GLN A 235 -1.93 14.70 18.10
N PRO A 236 -1.79 14.10 16.91
CA PRO A 236 -2.71 13.06 16.48
C PRO A 236 -2.65 11.89 17.47
N THR A 237 -3.82 11.44 17.94
CA THR A 237 -4.01 10.30 18.85
C THR A 237 -4.62 9.12 18.07
N GLY A 238 -4.18 7.89 18.39
CA GLY A 238 -4.73 6.65 17.82
C GLY A 238 -3.67 5.69 17.26
N THR A 239 -3.95 4.38 17.35
CA THR A 239 -3.05 3.29 16.93
C THR A 239 -2.79 3.27 15.43
N ALA A 240 -3.67 3.88 14.62
CA ALA A 240 -3.48 4.01 13.18
C ALA A 240 -2.26 4.88 12.79
N PHE A 241 -1.89 5.86 13.62
CA PHE A 241 -0.72 6.71 13.38
C PHE A 241 0.59 6.03 13.75
N ASP A 242 0.61 5.28 14.87
CA ASP A 242 1.75 4.44 15.24
C ASP A 242 1.95 3.27 14.27
N ARG A 243 0.87 2.84 13.59
CA ARG A 243 0.86 1.79 12.56
C ARG A 243 0.99 2.32 11.12
N ARG A 244 1.19 3.62 10.90
CA ARG A 244 1.32 4.17 9.54
C ARG A 244 2.49 3.45 8.87
N ARG A 245 2.18 2.53 7.96
CA ARG A 245 3.16 1.79 7.19
C ARG A 245 3.89 2.81 6.33
N LEU A 246 5.09 3.22 6.76
CA LEU A 246 6.03 4.06 6.00
C LEU A 246 6.62 3.31 4.79
N ALA A 247 5.90 2.29 4.29
CA ALA A 247 6.27 1.59 3.09
C ALA A 247 6.24 2.56 1.91
N LEU A 248 5.24 3.43 1.76
CA LEU A 248 5.21 4.35 0.61
C LEU A 248 6.21 5.50 0.77
N ILE A 249 7.28 5.50 -0.04
CA ILE A 249 8.33 6.52 -0.09
C ILE A 249 7.90 7.68 -0.99
N ALA A 250 7.42 7.37 -2.19
CA ALA A 250 7.14 8.37 -3.22
C ALA A 250 5.94 7.96 -4.07
N THR A 251 5.21 8.96 -4.58
CA THR A 251 4.18 8.78 -5.60
C THR A 251 4.48 9.74 -6.75
N TRP A 252 4.78 9.18 -7.91
CA TRP A 252 5.06 9.90 -9.14
C TRP A 252 3.82 9.84 -10.02
N LYS A 253 3.15 10.98 -10.25
CA LYS A 253 2.08 11.08 -11.23
C LYS A 253 2.72 11.28 -12.61
N VAL A 254 2.77 10.21 -13.38
CA VAL A 254 3.53 10.14 -14.64
C VAL A 254 2.63 10.28 -15.87
N SER A 255 1.36 9.87 -15.75
CA SER A 255 0.43 9.84 -16.88
C SER A 255 -0.99 10.13 -16.38
N THR A 256 -1.82 10.71 -17.25
CA THR A 256 -3.27 10.81 -17.03
C THR A 256 -4.00 9.52 -17.40
N GLN A 257 -3.34 8.65 -18.17
CA GLN A 257 -3.78 7.33 -18.59
C GLN A 257 -3.18 6.22 -17.72
N GLU A 258 -3.52 4.98 -18.04
CA GLU A 258 -3.01 3.78 -17.38
C GLU A 258 -1.53 3.51 -17.68
N VAL A 259 -0.78 3.06 -16.67
CA VAL A 259 0.62 2.62 -16.85
C VAL A 259 0.67 1.10 -16.70
N LYS A 260 0.77 0.39 -17.83
CA LYS A 260 0.76 -1.08 -17.87
C LYS A 260 2.10 -1.72 -17.50
N SER A 261 3.22 -1.15 -17.94
CA SER A 261 4.55 -1.70 -17.71
C SER A 261 5.54 -0.63 -17.26
N ILE A 262 6.50 -1.06 -16.46
CA ILE A 262 7.71 -0.31 -16.07
C ILE A 262 8.91 -1.22 -16.22
N SER A 263 10.11 -0.65 -16.37
CA SER A 263 11.35 -1.44 -16.44
C SER A 263 12.51 -0.70 -15.77
N LEU A 264 13.38 -1.44 -15.08
CA LEU A 264 14.47 -0.90 -14.29
C LEU A 264 15.82 -1.41 -14.82
N SER A 265 16.81 -0.51 -14.93
CA SER A 265 18.18 -0.88 -15.30
C SER A 265 18.84 -1.78 -14.25
N ALA A 266 19.85 -2.57 -14.65
CA ALA A 266 20.48 -3.52 -13.72
C ALA A 266 21.25 -2.82 -12.57
N ASP A 267 21.72 -1.59 -12.79
CA ASP A 267 22.32 -0.74 -11.76
C ASP A 267 21.28 -0.05 -10.85
N GLY A 268 19.99 -0.13 -11.19
CA GLY A 268 18.89 0.42 -10.43
C GLY A 268 18.78 1.93 -10.49
N THR A 269 19.54 2.61 -11.36
CA THR A 269 19.58 4.07 -11.44
C THR A 269 18.52 4.66 -12.36
N ARG A 270 18.05 3.89 -13.35
CA ARG A 270 17.12 4.36 -14.39
C ARG A 270 15.86 3.52 -14.41
N LEU A 271 14.71 4.17 -14.22
CA LEU A 271 13.39 3.58 -14.37
C LEU A 271 12.72 4.12 -15.63
N VAL A 272 12.35 3.24 -16.55
CA VAL A 272 11.62 3.57 -17.76
C VAL A 272 10.12 3.45 -17.52
N VAL A 273 9.38 4.49 -17.90
CA VAL A 273 7.94 4.59 -17.68
C VAL A 273 7.27 5.17 -18.94
N PRO A 274 6.25 4.50 -19.50
CA PRO A 274 5.38 5.08 -20.54
C PRO A 274 4.59 6.28 -20.00
N THR A 275 4.51 7.35 -20.78
CA THR A 275 3.77 8.57 -20.44
C THR A 275 2.83 8.98 -21.57
N ASP A 276 1.95 9.96 -21.33
CA ASP A 276 0.92 10.38 -22.29
C ASP A 276 1.51 10.88 -23.63
N SER A 277 2.76 11.35 -23.62
CA SER A 277 3.43 11.94 -24.78
C SER A 277 4.59 11.11 -25.32
N GLY A 278 4.84 9.92 -24.79
CA GLY A 278 6.04 9.17 -25.13
C GLY A 278 6.50 8.18 -24.05
N ILE A 279 7.82 8.12 -23.88
CA ILE A 279 8.47 7.31 -22.86
C ILE A 279 9.46 8.19 -22.09
N ASP A 280 9.37 8.17 -20.77
CA ASP A 280 10.27 8.89 -19.87
C ASP A 280 11.20 7.94 -19.13
N VAL A 281 12.47 8.35 -18.99
CA VAL A 281 13.48 7.65 -18.20
C VAL A 281 13.75 8.47 -16.93
N TYR A 282 13.27 7.97 -15.81
CA TYR A 282 13.42 8.58 -14.50
C TYR A 282 14.73 8.14 -13.83
N ASP A 283 15.43 9.07 -13.19
CA ASP A 283 16.46 8.74 -12.21
C ASP A 283 15.77 8.31 -10.91
N THR A 284 16.06 7.09 -10.46
CA THR A 284 15.38 6.46 -9.31
C THR A 284 15.77 7.08 -7.97
N THR A 285 16.85 7.84 -7.93
CA THR A 285 17.35 8.52 -6.73
C THR A 285 16.74 9.91 -6.57
N THR A 286 16.53 10.63 -7.68
CA THR A 286 15.98 12.00 -7.67
C THR A 286 14.49 12.06 -8.00
N GLY A 287 13.96 11.05 -8.69
CA GLY A 287 12.59 11.02 -9.21
C GLY A 287 12.35 11.95 -10.40
N GLU A 288 13.40 12.44 -11.07
CA GLU A 288 13.29 13.31 -12.26
C GLU A 288 13.41 12.52 -13.56
N SER A 289 12.66 12.94 -14.58
CA SER A 289 12.88 12.48 -15.96
C SER A 289 14.22 13.06 -16.46
N VAL A 290 15.17 12.17 -16.76
CA VAL A 290 16.49 12.49 -17.30
C VAL A 290 16.43 12.53 -18.83
N LEU A 291 15.58 11.70 -19.43
CA LEU A 291 15.44 11.54 -20.88
C LEU A 291 13.98 11.31 -21.22
N ASN A 292 13.54 11.89 -22.33
CA ASN A 292 12.19 11.70 -22.87
C ASN A 292 12.27 11.37 -24.36
N LEU A 293 11.52 10.37 -24.81
CA LEU A 293 11.32 10.02 -26.21
C LEU A 293 9.91 10.45 -26.65
N THR A 294 9.81 11.49 -27.48
CA THR A 294 8.55 12.00 -28.06
C THR A 294 8.32 11.56 -29.52
N ASP A 295 8.88 10.42 -29.96
CA ASP A 295 8.69 9.93 -31.34
C ASP A 295 7.19 9.63 -31.60
N GLN A 296 6.69 9.86 -32.81
CA GLN A 296 5.30 9.56 -33.16
C GLN A 296 4.93 8.09 -32.92
N ARG A 297 5.91 7.19 -33.08
CA ARG A 297 5.74 5.76 -32.80
C ARG A 297 5.57 5.44 -31.31
N ALA A 298 5.92 6.37 -30.42
CA ALA A 298 5.86 6.21 -28.97
C ALA A 298 4.62 6.90 -28.34
N GLN A 299 3.64 7.36 -29.11
CA GLN A 299 2.47 8.08 -28.59
C GLN A 299 1.45 7.21 -27.84
N TYR A 300 1.57 5.87 -27.91
CA TYR A 300 0.75 4.94 -27.15
C TYR A 300 1.53 3.64 -26.92
N VAL A 301 2.19 3.55 -25.75
CA VAL A 301 3.11 2.47 -25.40
C VAL A 301 2.56 1.78 -24.17
N LEU A 302 2.40 0.46 -24.22
CA LEU A 302 1.89 -0.33 -23.09
C LEU A 302 3.02 -1.08 -22.38
N TYR A 303 4.00 -1.57 -23.15
CA TYR A 303 5.07 -2.44 -22.70
C TYR A 303 6.45 -1.85 -23.02
N VAL A 304 7.31 -1.81 -21.99
CA VAL A 304 8.67 -1.31 -22.09
C VAL A 304 9.64 -2.26 -21.44
N ALA A 305 10.85 -2.37 -21.99
CA ALA A 305 11.97 -3.08 -21.40
C ALA A 305 13.25 -2.29 -21.62
N ILE A 306 14.08 -2.13 -20.58
CA ILE A 306 15.41 -1.54 -20.69
C ILE A 306 16.48 -2.65 -20.69
N SER A 307 17.51 -2.46 -21.49
CA SER A 307 18.69 -3.32 -21.48
C SER A 307 19.43 -3.25 -20.14
N PRO A 308 20.12 -4.34 -19.72
CA PRO A 308 20.85 -4.37 -18.45
C PRO A 308 21.88 -3.25 -18.29
N ASP A 309 22.54 -2.84 -19.37
CA ASP A 309 23.54 -1.77 -19.38
C ASP A 309 22.92 -0.35 -19.44
N GLY A 310 21.60 -0.25 -19.59
CA GLY A 310 20.88 1.01 -19.67
C GLY A 310 21.10 1.80 -20.96
N THR A 311 21.68 1.19 -22.00
CA THR A 311 22.03 1.88 -23.26
C THR A 311 20.97 1.73 -24.35
N GLN A 312 20.17 0.67 -24.29
CA GLN A 312 19.09 0.38 -25.23
C GLN A 312 17.76 0.17 -24.50
N MET A 313 16.67 0.43 -25.22
CA MET A 313 15.32 0.24 -24.73
C MET A 313 14.44 -0.35 -25.83
N ALA A 314 13.64 -1.36 -25.50
CA ALA A 314 12.62 -1.91 -26.37
C ALA A 314 11.24 -1.46 -25.89
N PHE A 315 10.34 -1.16 -26.82
CA PHE A 315 8.98 -0.74 -26.53
C PHE A 315 8.03 -1.18 -27.64
N ASP A 316 6.75 -1.34 -27.33
CA ASP A 316 5.71 -1.53 -28.34
C ASP A 316 5.18 -0.18 -28.84
N GLY A 317 5.03 -0.04 -30.15
CA GLY A 317 4.32 1.10 -30.72
C GLY A 317 2.81 0.90 -30.63
N GLY A 318 2.04 1.99 -30.76
CA GLY A 318 0.58 1.93 -30.83
C GLY A 318 0.03 1.20 -32.06
N ASP A 319 0.91 0.84 -33.00
CA ASP A 319 0.66 -0.04 -34.14
C ASP A 319 0.87 -1.54 -33.81
N GLY A 320 1.24 -1.86 -32.57
CA GLY A 320 1.52 -3.21 -32.08
C GLY A 320 2.91 -3.75 -32.44
N ILE A 321 3.75 -2.95 -33.11
CA ILE A 321 5.08 -3.36 -33.58
C ILE A 321 6.13 -3.06 -32.50
N PRO A 322 7.04 -4.00 -32.18
CA PRO A 322 8.14 -3.74 -31.25
C PRO A 322 9.25 -2.92 -31.90
N TYR A 323 9.64 -1.84 -31.24
CA TYR A 323 10.72 -0.93 -31.61
C TYR A 323 11.86 -0.98 -30.60
N LEU A 324 13.05 -0.62 -31.07
CA LEU A 324 14.26 -0.48 -30.28
C LEU A 324 14.78 0.95 -30.39
N TRP A 325 15.00 1.58 -29.23
CA TRP A 325 15.60 2.89 -29.07
C TRP A 325 17.01 2.76 -28.51
N ASP A 326 18.01 3.30 -29.21
CA ASP A 326 19.37 3.45 -28.69
C ASP A 326 19.47 4.80 -27.94
N ILE A 327 19.63 4.74 -26.62
CA ILE A 327 19.69 5.90 -25.73
C ILE A 327 21.00 6.68 -25.91
N VAL A 328 22.09 6.00 -26.32
CA VAL A 328 23.44 6.56 -26.33
C VAL A 328 23.85 7.04 -27.72
N ASN A 329 23.45 6.34 -28.79
CA ASN A 329 23.83 6.65 -30.16
C ASN A 329 22.69 7.33 -30.94
N GLU A 330 22.65 8.66 -30.88
CA GLU A 330 21.79 9.53 -31.70
C GLU A 330 20.26 9.39 -31.49
N GLY A 331 19.81 8.61 -30.50
CA GLY A 331 18.39 8.47 -30.19
C GLY A 331 17.58 7.75 -31.27
N LYS A 332 18.24 6.97 -32.14
CA LYS A 332 17.59 6.37 -33.31
C LYS A 332 16.65 5.23 -32.90
N VAL A 333 15.41 5.30 -33.38
CA VAL A 333 14.39 4.26 -33.17
C VAL A 333 14.31 3.35 -34.40
N THR A 334 14.57 2.06 -34.22
CA THR A 334 14.59 1.02 -35.26
C THR A 334 13.55 -0.06 -34.97
N SER A 335 12.96 -0.68 -36.00
CA SER A 335 12.01 -1.80 -35.84
C SER A 335 12.74 -3.09 -35.48
N LEU A 336 12.26 -3.83 -34.47
CA LEU A 336 12.88 -5.07 -33.99
C LEU A 336 12.58 -6.28 -34.90
N LEU A 337 11.40 -6.31 -35.54
CA LEU A 337 10.92 -7.41 -36.36
C LEU A 337 10.72 -7.02 -37.84
N PRO A 338 11.12 -7.87 -38.81
CA PRO A 338 10.84 -7.68 -40.22
C PRO A 338 9.42 -8.18 -40.57
N ASN A 339 8.55 -7.25 -41.02
CA ASN A 339 7.18 -7.44 -41.51
C ASN A 339 6.08 -7.79 -40.47
N ALA A 340 5.12 -6.86 -40.30
CA ALA A 340 3.69 -7.09 -39.99
C ALA A 340 3.31 -8.09 -38.88
N ILE A 341 4.15 -8.27 -37.86
CA ILE A 341 3.78 -8.95 -36.63
C ILE A 341 3.36 -7.85 -35.64
N ALA A 342 2.05 -7.67 -35.52
CA ALA A 342 1.42 -6.74 -34.60
C ALA A 342 1.02 -7.47 -33.30
N ASP A 343 0.59 -6.69 -32.31
CA ASP A 343 0.00 -7.15 -31.04
C ASP A 343 1.00 -7.81 -30.06
N THR A 344 2.10 -7.10 -29.79
CA THR A 344 3.04 -7.45 -28.70
C THR A 344 2.37 -7.26 -27.33
N GLN A 345 2.47 -8.28 -26.47
CA GLN A 345 1.90 -8.29 -25.11
C GLN A 345 2.97 -8.29 -24.01
N SER A 346 4.23 -8.57 -24.35
CA SER A 346 5.33 -8.51 -23.37
C SER A 346 6.68 -8.39 -24.05
N LEU A 347 7.62 -7.74 -23.36
CA LEU A 347 8.99 -7.52 -23.82
C LEU A 347 9.98 -7.83 -22.69
N SER A 348 11.10 -8.47 -23.01
CA SER A 348 12.16 -8.75 -22.05
C SER A 348 13.53 -8.75 -22.73
N PHE A 349 14.54 -8.15 -22.09
CA PHE A 349 15.93 -8.27 -22.52
C PHE A 349 16.59 -9.47 -21.87
N SER A 350 17.52 -10.10 -22.59
CA SER A 350 18.42 -11.08 -22.01
C SER A 350 19.40 -10.40 -21.03
N PRO A 351 19.91 -11.13 -20.02
CA PRO A 351 20.86 -10.58 -19.05
C PRO A 351 22.18 -10.05 -19.65
N ASP A 352 22.56 -10.52 -20.84
CA ASP A 352 23.72 -10.05 -21.60
C ASP A 352 23.41 -8.83 -22.50
N GLY A 353 22.14 -8.41 -22.62
CA GLY A 353 21.68 -7.33 -23.48
C GLY A 353 21.72 -7.64 -24.98
N LEU A 354 22.04 -8.87 -25.39
CA LEU A 354 22.23 -9.26 -26.79
C LEU A 354 20.97 -9.80 -27.47
N HIS A 355 19.94 -10.15 -26.70
CA HIS A 355 18.68 -10.71 -27.19
C HIS A 355 17.49 -9.97 -26.57
N VAL A 356 16.41 -9.87 -27.33
CA VAL A 356 15.13 -9.33 -26.90
C VAL A 356 14.07 -10.37 -27.19
N ALA A 357 13.31 -10.78 -26.18
CA ALA A 357 12.15 -11.64 -26.34
C ALA A 357 10.87 -10.80 -26.41
N CYS A 358 9.94 -11.18 -27.28
CA CYS A 358 8.60 -10.64 -27.31
C CYS A 358 7.55 -11.76 -27.31
N GLY A 359 6.51 -11.59 -26.48
CA GLY A 359 5.31 -12.42 -26.49
C GLY A 359 4.20 -11.73 -27.29
N LEU A 360 3.45 -12.50 -28.09
CA LEU A 360 2.43 -11.98 -28.99
C LEU A 360 1.03 -12.48 -28.62
N GLN A 361 0.01 -11.75 -29.09
CA GLN A 361 -1.39 -12.11 -28.90
C GLN A 361 -1.78 -13.43 -29.62
N ASN A 362 -1.08 -13.82 -30.68
CA ASN A 362 -1.40 -15.02 -31.45
C ASN A 362 -0.89 -16.34 -30.82
N GLY A 363 -0.24 -16.28 -29.65
CA GLY A 363 0.33 -17.45 -28.97
C GLY A 363 1.77 -17.79 -29.36
N ASP A 364 2.38 -17.04 -30.28
CA ASP A 364 3.79 -17.18 -30.61
C ASP A 364 4.66 -16.27 -29.71
N ALA A 365 5.91 -16.66 -29.48
CA ALA A 365 6.93 -15.79 -28.90
C ALA A 365 8.18 -15.77 -29.81
N TYR A 366 8.88 -14.64 -29.87
CA TYR A 366 10.09 -14.49 -30.67
C TYR A 366 11.28 -14.08 -29.81
N ILE A 367 12.46 -14.56 -30.17
CA ILE A 367 13.75 -14.10 -29.63
C ILE A 367 14.53 -13.42 -30.75
N CYS A 368 14.82 -12.14 -30.60
CA CYS A 368 15.42 -11.27 -31.61
C CYS A 368 16.83 -10.82 -31.18
N LYS A 369 17.72 -10.59 -32.15
CA LYS A 369 19.04 -9.99 -31.92
C LYS A 369 19.05 -8.53 -32.39
N PRO A 370 19.27 -7.54 -31.50
CA PRO A 370 19.23 -6.11 -31.84
C PRO A 370 20.23 -5.65 -32.91
N ARG A 371 21.35 -6.36 -33.09
CA ARG A 371 22.52 -5.90 -33.88
C ARG A 371 22.78 -6.66 -35.19
N GLN A 372 21.89 -7.56 -35.63
CA GLN A 372 22.03 -8.26 -36.92
C GLN A 372 20.84 -7.96 -37.82
N ASP A 373 21.11 -7.79 -39.12
CA ASP A 373 20.08 -7.53 -40.14
C ASP A 373 18.89 -8.49 -40.01
N SER A 374 17.71 -7.91 -39.77
CA SER A 374 16.34 -8.29 -40.17
C SER A 374 16.03 -9.76 -40.57
N GLY A 375 16.61 -10.77 -39.93
CA GLY A 375 16.40 -12.17 -40.29
C GLY A 375 16.82 -13.24 -39.27
N SER A 376 17.29 -12.89 -38.07
CA SER A 376 17.70 -13.87 -37.03
C SER A 376 16.75 -13.94 -35.83
N ALA A 377 15.44 -13.84 -36.07
CA ALA A 377 14.44 -14.05 -35.02
C ALA A 377 14.12 -15.55 -34.88
N ALA A 378 14.33 -16.12 -33.70
CA ALA A 378 13.94 -17.49 -33.40
C ALA A 378 12.47 -17.52 -32.95
N LEU A 379 11.64 -18.29 -33.65
CA LEU A 379 10.21 -18.43 -33.38
C LEU A 379 9.94 -19.60 -32.43
N LEU A 380 9.25 -19.31 -31.33
CA LEU A 380 8.81 -20.24 -30.30
C LEU A 380 7.32 -20.52 -30.48
N LYS A 381 6.99 -21.72 -30.98
CA LYS A 381 5.60 -22.17 -31.15
C LYS A 381 5.21 -23.19 -30.09
N GLY A 382 4.06 -22.98 -29.46
CA GLY A 382 3.45 -24.02 -28.62
C GLY A 382 2.32 -23.56 -27.72
N HIS A 383 2.22 -22.28 -27.38
CA HIS A 383 1.02 -21.77 -26.70
C HIS A 383 -0.17 -21.75 -27.67
N THR A 384 -1.38 -21.93 -27.12
CA THR A 384 -2.62 -21.98 -27.91
C THR A 384 -3.40 -20.67 -27.89
N LYS A 385 -2.98 -19.73 -27.05
CA LYS A 385 -3.56 -18.40 -26.83
C LYS A 385 -2.45 -17.40 -26.51
N ASP A 386 -2.84 -16.14 -26.36
CA ASP A 386 -2.03 -14.95 -26.07
C ASP A 386 -0.90 -15.23 -25.07
N VAL A 387 0.32 -14.76 -25.38
CA VAL A 387 1.50 -14.85 -24.49
C VAL A 387 1.65 -13.54 -23.72
N CYS A 388 1.08 -13.50 -22.51
CA CYS A 388 1.00 -12.28 -21.69
C CYS A 388 2.34 -11.87 -21.06
N SER A 389 3.28 -12.80 -20.89
CA SER A 389 4.55 -12.50 -20.24
C SER A 389 5.67 -13.41 -20.71
N VAL A 390 6.85 -12.83 -20.95
CA VAL A 390 8.10 -13.54 -21.27
C VAL A 390 9.23 -13.04 -20.38
N THR A 391 10.10 -13.94 -19.93
CA THR A 391 11.25 -13.58 -19.09
C THR A 391 12.43 -14.50 -19.32
N PHE A 392 13.63 -13.94 -19.42
CA PHE A 392 14.86 -14.74 -19.52
C PHE A 392 15.29 -15.26 -18.15
N SER A 393 15.82 -16.48 -18.15
CA SER A 393 16.57 -17.00 -17.01
C SER A 393 17.84 -16.16 -16.74
N PRO A 394 18.31 -16.07 -15.49
CA PRO A 394 19.49 -15.27 -15.14
C PRO A 394 20.77 -15.69 -15.88
N ASN A 395 20.85 -16.95 -16.32
CA ASN A 395 21.98 -17.47 -17.09
C ASN A 395 21.84 -17.26 -18.62
N GLY A 396 20.70 -16.71 -19.08
CA GLY A 396 20.40 -16.44 -20.49
C GLY A 396 20.13 -17.65 -21.37
N LYS A 397 20.14 -18.88 -20.83
CA LYS A 397 20.00 -20.12 -21.61
C LYS A 397 18.55 -20.52 -21.83
N HIS A 398 17.68 -20.18 -20.90
CA HIS A 398 16.26 -20.48 -20.95
C HIS A 398 15.41 -19.21 -20.99
N LEU A 399 14.24 -19.30 -21.62
CA LEU A 399 13.18 -18.29 -21.61
C LEU A 399 11.92 -18.93 -21.00
N ALA A 400 11.25 -18.28 -20.05
CA ALA A 400 9.93 -18.69 -19.58
C ALA A 400 8.85 -17.81 -20.20
N SER A 401 7.68 -18.40 -20.48
CA SER A 401 6.50 -17.70 -20.97
C SER A 401 5.24 -18.10 -20.20
N GLY A 402 4.37 -17.12 -19.93
CA GLY A 402 3.03 -17.33 -19.37
C GLY A 402 1.97 -16.91 -20.38
N SER A 403 0.85 -17.65 -20.43
CA SER A 403 -0.19 -17.47 -21.44
C SER A 403 -1.62 -17.57 -20.89
N ASP A 404 -2.56 -17.00 -21.64
CA ASP A 404 -4.01 -17.18 -21.51
C ASP A 404 -4.48 -18.63 -21.68
N ASP A 405 -3.62 -19.52 -22.19
CA ASP A 405 -3.89 -20.96 -22.21
C ASP A 405 -3.74 -21.63 -20.84
N LYS A 406 -3.46 -20.84 -19.80
CA LYS A 406 -3.31 -21.24 -18.38
C LYS A 406 -2.03 -22.00 -18.07
N THR A 407 -1.10 -22.07 -19.02
CA THR A 407 0.16 -22.79 -18.85
C THR A 407 1.35 -21.85 -18.76
N VAL A 408 2.39 -22.31 -18.05
CA VAL A 408 3.73 -21.74 -18.15
C VAL A 408 4.60 -22.68 -18.98
N ARG A 409 5.41 -22.15 -19.88
CA ARG A 409 6.35 -22.94 -20.70
C ARG A 409 7.76 -22.40 -20.54
N VAL A 410 8.73 -23.30 -20.59
CA VAL A 410 10.17 -22.98 -20.61
C VAL A 410 10.73 -23.38 -21.97
N TRP A 411 11.57 -22.52 -22.55
CA TRP A 411 12.16 -22.68 -23.88
C TRP A 411 13.67 -22.62 -23.78
N ASP A 412 14.35 -23.39 -24.61
CA ASP A 412 15.79 -23.28 -24.81
C ASP A 412 16.08 -22.18 -25.82
N VAL A 413 16.85 -21.16 -25.43
CA VAL A 413 17.12 -19.95 -26.23
C VAL A 413 17.94 -20.26 -27.48
N GLN A 414 18.81 -21.28 -27.43
CA GLN A 414 19.70 -21.63 -28.54
C GLN A 414 18.98 -22.43 -29.62
N THR A 415 18.07 -23.32 -29.23
CA THR A 415 17.38 -24.25 -30.13
C THR A 415 15.95 -23.82 -30.47
N GLY A 416 15.35 -22.93 -29.67
CA GLY A 416 13.97 -22.50 -29.80
C GLY A 416 12.92 -23.57 -29.44
N LYS A 417 13.34 -24.67 -28.79
CA LYS A 417 12.46 -25.79 -28.45
C LYS A 417 11.99 -25.70 -26.98
N PRO A 418 10.78 -26.21 -26.68
CA PRO A 418 10.31 -26.29 -25.30
C PRO A 418 11.18 -27.27 -24.48
N VAL A 419 11.45 -26.91 -23.23
CA VAL A 419 12.16 -27.71 -22.24
C VAL A 419 11.12 -28.36 -21.33
N GLY A 420 10.83 -29.63 -21.58
CA GLY A 420 9.82 -30.38 -20.84
C GLY A 420 8.38 -30.10 -21.29
N ASP A 421 7.43 -30.60 -20.49
CA ASP A 421 6.00 -30.42 -20.70
C ASP A 421 5.51 -29.05 -20.18
N PRO A 422 4.37 -28.54 -20.66
CA PRO A 422 3.77 -27.31 -20.13
C PRO A 422 3.43 -27.45 -18.65
N PHE A 423 3.66 -26.40 -17.87
CA PHE A 423 3.37 -26.40 -16.44
C PHE A 423 1.89 -26.10 -16.26
N GLU A 424 1.14 -27.12 -15.84
CA GLU A 424 -0.29 -27.06 -15.57
C GLU A 424 -0.56 -26.95 -14.06
N GLY A 425 -1.43 -26.02 -13.67
CA GLY A 425 -1.85 -25.88 -12.27
C GLY A 425 -2.68 -24.62 -11.98
N HIS A 426 -2.50 -23.55 -12.74
CA HIS A 426 -3.37 -22.38 -12.65
C HIS A 426 -4.77 -22.67 -13.22
N SER A 427 -5.79 -22.09 -12.59
CA SER A 427 -7.18 -22.22 -13.05
C SER A 427 -7.61 -21.09 -13.99
N GLY A 428 -6.84 -19.99 -14.02
CA GLY A 428 -7.02 -18.80 -14.85
C GLY A 428 -5.83 -18.54 -15.78
N TRP A 429 -5.83 -17.38 -16.44
CA TRP A 429 -4.77 -16.92 -17.33
C TRP A 429 -3.48 -16.65 -16.57
N VAL A 430 -2.33 -16.95 -17.16
CA VAL A 430 -1.03 -16.62 -16.54
C VAL A 430 -0.55 -15.28 -17.10
N LEU A 431 -0.61 -14.24 -16.26
CA LEU A 431 -0.42 -12.85 -16.67
C LEU A 431 1.02 -12.37 -16.51
N SER A 432 1.80 -13.00 -15.62
CA SER A 432 3.20 -12.63 -15.39
C SER A 432 4.05 -13.83 -14.98
N VAL A 433 5.29 -13.88 -15.45
CA VAL A 433 6.29 -14.88 -15.05
C VAL A 433 7.61 -14.19 -14.67
N SER A 434 8.29 -14.69 -13.64
CA SER A 434 9.57 -14.14 -13.16
C SER A 434 10.48 -15.20 -12.57
N TYR A 435 11.74 -15.24 -12.99
CA TYR A 435 12.74 -16.14 -12.43
C TYR A 435 13.26 -15.64 -11.09
N SER A 436 13.63 -16.56 -10.20
CA SER A 436 14.47 -16.24 -9.06
C SER A 436 15.88 -15.85 -9.53
N PRO A 437 16.64 -15.05 -8.76
CA PRO A 437 17.97 -14.55 -9.17
C PRO A 437 19.01 -15.64 -9.42
N ASP A 438 18.87 -16.78 -8.74
CA ASP A 438 19.70 -17.98 -8.92
C ASP A 438 19.21 -18.90 -10.06
N GLY A 439 18.04 -18.61 -10.64
CA GLY A 439 17.40 -19.40 -11.69
C GLY A 439 16.82 -20.74 -11.23
N SER A 440 16.81 -21.02 -9.93
CA SER A 440 16.34 -22.30 -9.37
C SER A 440 14.81 -22.39 -9.27
N ARG A 441 14.12 -21.24 -9.30
CA ARG A 441 12.67 -21.13 -9.13
C ARG A 441 12.08 -20.18 -10.16
N LEU A 442 10.82 -20.40 -10.49
CA LEU A 442 10.04 -19.57 -11.40
C LEU A 442 8.72 -19.21 -10.73
N ALA A 443 8.37 -17.93 -10.61
CA ALA A 443 7.09 -17.48 -10.09
C ALA A 443 6.14 -17.16 -11.25
N SER A 444 4.86 -17.49 -11.11
CA SER A 444 3.80 -17.12 -12.03
C SER A 444 2.63 -16.47 -11.30
N ALA A 445 2.14 -15.35 -11.82
CA ALA A 445 0.94 -14.67 -11.37
C ALA A 445 -0.24 -14.97 -12.31
N SER A 446 -1.43 -15.15 -11.75
CA SER A 446 -2.61 -15.53 -12.53
C SER A 446 -3.86 -14.72 -12.22
N SER A 447 -4.76 -14.68 -13.21
CA SER A 447 -6.12 -14.21 -13.08
C SER A 447 -6.98 -15.05 -12.11
N ASP A 448 -6.48 -16.18 -11.60
CA ASP A 448 -7.13 -16.94 -10.53
C ASP A 448 -6.92 -16.35 -9.12
N GLY A 449 -6.20 -15.23 -9.01
CA GLY A 449 -5.95 -14.55 -7.73
C GLY A 449 -4.76 -15.13 -6.95
N THR A 450 -3.99 -16.03 -7.55
CA THR A 450 -2.86 -16.71 -6.88
C THR A 450 -1.52 -16.46 -7.56
N VAL A 451 -0.45 -16.60 -6.77
CA VAL A 451 0.92 -16.74 -7.28
C VAL A 451 1.41 -18.15 -6.99
N GLN A 452 2.00 -18.82 -7.98
CA GLN A 452 2.61 -20.14 -7.81
C GLN A 452 4.09 -20.08 -8.15
N VAL A 453 4.90 -20.88 -7.46
CA VAL A 453 6.34 -20.99 -7.66
C VAL A 453 6.67 -22.41 -8.09
N TRP A 454 7.40 -22.52 -9.19
CA TRP A 454 7.72 -23.76 -9.89
C TRP A 454 9.22 -24.03 -9.86
N ASP A 455 9.57 -25.30 -9.97
CA ASP A 455 10.89 -25.73 -10.41
C ASP A 455 10.93 -25.69 -11.94
N PRO A 456 11.76 -24.83 -12.56
CA PRO A 456 11.80 -24.66 -14.01
C PRO A 456 12.35 -25.88 -14.77
N GLN A 457 13.02 -26.83 -14.11
CA GLN A 457 13.53 -28.05 -14.74
C GLN A 457 12.49 -29.18 -14.74
N THR A 458 11.69 -29.26 -13.68
CA THR A 458 10.73 -30.37 -13.51
C THR A 458 9.28 -29.98 -13.77
N GLY A 459 8.97 -28.68 -13.79
CA GLY A 459 7.60 -28.17 -13.93
C GLY A 459 6.70 -28.39 -12.72
N LYS A 460 7.27 -28.78 -11.58
CA LYS A 460 6.52 -29.01 -10.34
C LYS A 460 6.41 -27.75 -9.50
N ILE A 461 5.26 -27.60 -8.83
CA ILE A 461 5.05 -26.53 -7.85
C ILE A 461 5.93 -26.80 -6.62
N VAL A 462 6.82 -25.85 -6.32
CA VAL A 462 7.71 -25.86 -5.15
C VAL A 462 7.10 -25.07 -3.99
N LEU A 463 6.37 -24.00 -4.29
CA LEU A 463 5.72 -23.16 -3.29
C LEU A 463 4.43 -22.53 -3.84
N GLY A 464 3.32 -22.63 -3.11
CA GLY A 464 2.02 -22.07 -3.48
C GLY A 464 0.87 -23.09 -3.51
N PRO A 465 -0.36 -22.65 -3.81
CA PRO A 465 -0.74 -21.30 -4.25
C PRO A 465 -0.66 -20.26 -3.14
N LEU A 466 0.07 -19.17 -3.39
CA LEU A 466 0.10 -18.00 -2.52
C LEU A 466 -1.20 -17.23 -2.71
N THR A 467 -2.06 -17.28 -1.70
CA THR A 467 -3.40 -16.68 -1.72
C THR A 467 -3.45 -15.41 -0.88
N GLY A 468 -4.44 -14.57 -1.17
CA GLY A 468 -4.71 -13.35 -0.40
C GLY A 468 -5.22 -12.19 -1.23
N HIS A 469 -4.93 -12.16 -2.54
CA HIS A 469 -5.54 -11.20 -3.44
C HIS A 469 -7.01 -11.53 -3.70
N SER A 470 -7.85 -10.50 -3.74
CA SER A 470 -9.30 -10.65 -4.00
C SER A 470 -9.69 -10.50 -5.47
N ASP A 471 -8.72 -10.21 -6.34
CA ASP A 471 -8.88 -10.02 -7.79
C ASP A 471 -7.60 -10.52 -8.52
N TYR A 472 -7.57 -10.42 -9.84
CA TYR A 472 -6.51 -10.92 -10.71
C TYR A 472 -5.12 -10.46 -10.25
N VAL A 473 -4.16 -11.37 -10.18
CA VAL A 473 -2.76 -11.02 -9.93
C VAL A 473 -2.10 -10.74 -11.28
N LEU A 474 -1.81 -9.47 -11.53
CA LEU A 474 -1.33 -8.99 -12.83
C LEU A 474 0.19 -9.13 -12.96
N SER A 475 0.92 -9.06 -11.85
CA SER A 475 2.38 -9.11 -11.85
C SER A 475 2.93 -9.83 -10.62
N ALA A 476 4.00 -10.62 -10.80
CA ALA A 476 4.79 -11.15 -9.71
C ALA A 476 6.29 -11.06 -10.02
N THR A 477 7.11 -10.73 -9.02
CA THR A 477 8.56 -10.59 -9.19
C THR A 477 9.32 -11.05 -7.95
N PHE A 478 10.49 -11.65 -8.16
CA PHE A 478 11.42 -11.95 -7.07
C PHE A 478 12.27 -10.73 -6.72
N SER A 479 12.54 -10.58 -5.44
CA SER A 479 13.67 -9.76 -4.96
C SER A 479 15.00 -10.31 -5.47
N LEU A 480 15.98 -9.42 -5.71
CA LEU A 480 17.30 -9.78 -6.23
C LEU A 480 18.18 -10.58 -5.27
N ASN A 481 17.84 -10.56 -3.98
CA ASN A 481 18.42 -11.48 -2.99
C ASN A 481 17.69 -12.84 -2.90
N GLY A 482 16.57 -13.03 -3.62
CA GLY A 482 15.79 -14.27 -3.67
C GLY A 482 14.98 -14.59 -2.41
N THR A 483 14.89 -13.66 -1.45
CA THR A 483 14.23 -13.87 -0.15
C THR A 483 12.74 -13.55 -0.18
N LEU A 484 12.31 -12.64 -1.06
CA LEU A 484 10.94 -12.15 -1.16
C LEU A 484 10.37 -12.31 -2.58
N ILE A 485 9.04 -12.44 -2.66
CA ILE A 485 8.22 -12.38 -3.87
C ILE A 485 7.21 -11.25 -3.70
N ALA A 486 7.18 -10.27 -4.58
CA ALA A 486 6.14 -9.24 -4.59
C ALA A 486 5.10 -9.52 -5.67
N SER A 487 3.83 -9.22 -5.40
CA SER A 487 2.73 -9.36 -6.36
C SER A 487 1.83 -8.12 -6.38
N GLY A 488 1.49 -7.66 -7.58
CA GLY A 488 0.52 -6.59 -7.82
C GLY A 488 -0.79 -7.14 -8.38
N SER A 489 -1.93 -6.64 -7.91
CA SER A 489 -3.25 -7.16 -8.26
C SER A 489 -4.25 -6.08 -8.68
N GLY A 490 -5.29 -6.52 -9.38
CA GLY A 490 -6.51 -5.76 -9.67
C GLY A 490 -7.27 -5.31 -8.42
N ASP A 491 -7.00 -5.91 -7.25
CA ASP A 491 -7.56 -5.48 -5.97
C ASP A 491 -6.95 -4.18 -5.42
N ARG A 492 -6.05 -3.56 -6.20
CA ARG A 492 -5.35 -2.29 -5.92
C ARG A 492 -4.28 -2.39 -4.84
N THR A 493 -3.94 -3.62 -4.43
CA THR A 493 -2.95 -3.87 -3.39
C THR A 493 -1.71 -4.54 -3.95
N ILE A 494 -0.61 -4.37 -3.22
CA ILE A 494 0.61 -5.13 -3.44
C ILE A 494 0.82 -6.03 -2.22
N ARG A 495 1.10 -7.31 -2.45
CA ARG A 495 1.48 -8.25 -1.39
C ARG A 495 2.92 -8.66 -1.58
N VAL A 496 3.62 -8.93 -0.48
CA VAL A 496 4.97 -9.47 -0.52
C VAL A 496 5.00 -10.71 0.33
N TYR A 497 5.52 -11.79 -0.21
CA TYR A 497 5.62 -13.09 0.44
C TYR A 497 7.08 -13.40 0.69
N ASP A 498 7.32 -14.13 1.77
CA ASP A 498 8.60 -14.79 1.98
C ASP A 498 8.73 -15.93 0.95
N ALA A 499 9.81 -15.90 0.18
CA ALA A 499 10.04 -16.81 -0.94
C ALA A 499 10.33 -18.24 -0.50
N GLN A 500 10.62 -18.50 0.77
CA GLN A 500 10.93 -19.83 1.30
C GLN A 500 9.70 -20.50 1.92
N THR A 501 8.89 -19.73 2.65
CA THR A 501 7.75 -20.20 3.43
C THR A 501 6.40 -19.94 2.77
N GLY A 502 6.33 -18.97 1.84
CA GLY A 502 5.08 -18.53 1.21
C GLY A 502 4.16 -17.72 2.13
N GLN A 503 4.61 -17.40 3.35
CA GLN A 503 3.84 -16.55 4.24
C GLN A 503 3.88 -15.10 3.74
N THR A 504 2.81 -14.35 3.98
CA THR A 504 2.77 -12.92 3.66
C THR A 504 3.78 -12.20 4.56
N ALA A 505 4.90 -11.76 4.00
CA ALA A 505 5.93 -10.97 4.67
C ALA A 505 5.50 -9.50 4.81
N PHE A 506 4.89 -8.94 3.76
CA PHE A 506 4.27 -7.62 3.78
C PHE A 506 2.93 -7.58 3.08
N GLY A 507 2.13 -6.60 3.48
CA GLY A 507 0.94 -6.21 2.74
C GLY A 507 -0.37 -6.66 3.40
N PRO A 508 -1.53 -6.30 2.81
CA PRO A 508 -1.65 -5.52 1.57
C PRO A 508 -1.03 -4.12 1.72
N LEU A 509 -0.15 -3.74 0.79
CA LEU A 509 0.36 -2.39 0.66
C LEU A 509 -0.69 -1.61 -0.13
N GLU A 510 -1.35 -0.70 0.57
CA GLU A 510 -2.44 0.12 0.04
C GLU A 510 -1.91 1.50 -0.31
N GLY A 511 -2.31 2.01 -1.47
CA GLY A 511 -1.96 3.35 -1.91
C GLY A 511 -2.44 3.66 -3.32
N HIS A 512 -2.37 2.68 -4.23
CA HIS A 512 -2.94 2.83 -5.57
C HIS A 512 -4.47 2.94 -5.50
N THR A 513 -5.03 3.81 -6.35
CA THR A 513 -6.48 4.02 -6.41
C THR A 513 -7.16 3.13 -7.46
N ASP A 514 -6.36 2.45 -8.28
CA ASP A 514 -6.82 1.48 -9.29
C ASP A 514 -5.87 0.27 -9.38
N ARG A 515 -6.10 -0.63 -10.33
CA ARG A 515 -5.37 -1.90 -10.51
C ARG A 515 -3.85 -1.70 -10.56
N VAL A 516 -3.08 -2.58 -9.92
CA VAL A 516 -1.61 -2.55 -9.96
C VAL A 516 -1.12 -3.49 -11.06
N ASN A 517 -0.59 -2.92 -12.14
CA ASN A 517 -0.26 -3.70 -13.36
C ASN A 517 1.11 -4.36 -13.28
N SER A 518 2.11 -3.69 -12.70
CA SER A 518 3.48 -4.21 -12.63
C SER A 518 4.17 -3.84 -11.33
N VAL A 519 5.01 -4.75 -10.83
CA VAL A 519 5.84 -4.58 -9.64
C VAL A 519 7.28 -5.03 -9.90
N ILE A 520 8.28 -4.24 -9.48
CA ILE A 520 9.72 -4.51 -9.71
C ILE A 520 10.54 -4.13 -8.49
N PHE A 521 11.38 -5.04 -7.98
CA PHE A 521 12.35 -4.72 -6.91
C PHE A 521 13.55 -3.93 -7.44
N SER A 522 14.12 -3.08 -6.60
CA SER A 522 15.45 -2.50 -6.85
C SER A 522 16.55 -3.56 -6.76
N PRO A 523 17.73 -3.33 -7.38
CA PRO A 523 18.85 -4.28 -7.35
C PRO A 523 19.37 -4.66 -5.97
N ASP A 524 19.31 -3.73 -5.04
CA ASP A 524 19.67 -3.93 -3.64
C ASP A 524 18.53 -4.57 -2.81
N SER A 525 17.37 -4.84 -3.41
CA SER A 525 16.14 -5.34 -2.76
C SER A 525 15.60 -4.44 -1.64
N THR A 526 16.00 -3.17 -1.62
CA THR A 526 15.63 -2.19 -0.59
C THR A 526 14.35 -1.43 -0.91
N ARG A 527 13.99 -1.39 -2.19
CA ARG A 527 12.82 -0.68 -2.71
C ARG A 527 12.01 -1.58 -3.62
N LEU A 528 10.72 -1.29 -3.70
CA LEU A 528 9.80 -1.87 -4.67
C LEU A 528 9.16 -0.74 -5.47
N TYR A 529 9.14 -0.86 -6.79
CA TYR A 529 8.45 0.05 -7.69
C TYR A 529 7.15 -0.61 -8.15
N SER A 530 6.07 0.15 -8.22
CA SER A 530 4.80 -0.32 -8.75
C SER A 530 4.17 0.70 -9.68
N CYS A 531 3.47 0.22 -10.72
CA CYS A 531 2.69 1.06 -11.62
C CYS A 531 1.23 0.60 -11.70
N SER A 532 0.32 1.53 -12.01
CA SER A 532 -1.12 1.30 -11.91
C SER A 532 -1.92 1.99 -13.02
N ASP A 533 -3.14 1.50 -13.22
CA ASP A 533 -4.18 2.16 -14.05
C ASP A 533 -4.54 3.56 -13.52
N ASP A 534 -4.17 3.91 -12.27
CA ASP A 534 -4.34 5.27 -11.72
C ASP A 534 -3.36 6.31 -12.30
N GLY A 535 -2.48 5.90 -13.22
CA GLY A 535 -1.48 6.73 -13.88
C GLY A 535 -0.32 7.15 -12.98
N THR A 536 -0.12 6.45 -11.86
CA THR A 536 0.99 6.69 -10.93
C THR A 536 1.99 5.55 -10.91
N VAL A 537 3.25 5.92 -10.68
CA VAL A 537 4.30 5.01 -10.24
C VAL A 537 4.57 5.29 -8.76
N ARG A 538 4.62 4.26 -7.94
CA ARG A 538 4.89 4.37 -6.50
C ARG A 538 6.17 3.64 -6.13
N VAL A 539 6.89 4.20 -5.16
CA VAL A 539 8.12 3.62 -4.62
C VAL A 539 7.87 3.23 -3.18
N TRP A 540 8.18 1.98 -2.85
CA TRP A 540 7.97 1.40 -1.53
C TRP A 540 9.29 1.03 -0.86
N ASN A 541 9.41 1.21 0.46
CA ASN A 541 10.55 0.84 1.28
C ASN A 541 10.41 -0.60 1.78
N MET A 542 11.48 -1.38 1.61
CA MET A 542 11.59 -2.78 2.02
C MET A 542 12.72 -3.04 3.04
N GLN A 543 13.48 -2.01 3.47
CA GLN A 543 14.66 -2.16 4.35
C GLN A 543 14.35 -2.34 5.84
N ASP A 544 13.23 -1.84 6.35
CA ASP A 544 12.88 -1.87 7.78
C ASP A 544 12.55 -3.29 8.31
N PHE A 545 12.85 -4.35 7.55
CA PHE A 545 12.59 -5.73 7.93
C PHE A 545 13.84 -6.45 8.41
N ASP A 546 13.94 -6.59 9.72
CA ASP A 546 14.88 -7.50 10.35
C ASP A 546 14.33 -8.93 10.28
N SER A 547 14.82 -9.72 9.32
CA SER A 547 14.51 -11.16 9.18
C SER A 547 14.79 -11.98 10.46
N SER A 548 15.53 -11.42 11.43
CA SER A 548 15.93 -12.09 12.66
C SER A 548 14.95 -11.92 13.83
N LYS A 549 13.90 -11.10 13.68
CA LYS A 549 12.81 -11.00 14.66
C LYS A 549 11.49 -11.41 14.01
N PRO A 550 10.94 -12.60 14.32
CA PRO A 550 9.52 -12.78 14.11
C PRO A 550 8.84 -11.67 14.93
N LEU A 551 8.15 -10.74 14.26
CA LEU A 551 7.33 -9.79 14.99
C LEU A 551 6.42 -10.63 15.89
N SER A 552 6.54 -10.39 17.19
CA SER A 552 5.54 -10.80 18.17
C SER A 552 4.18 -10.41 17.59
N SER A 553 3.37 -11.42 17.30
CA SER A 553 2.03 -11.36 16.74
C SER A 553 1.30 -10.04 17.05
N GLY A 554 1.21 -9.18 16.04
CA GLY A 554 0.38 -7.99 16.09
C GLY A 554 0.06 -7.49 14.69
N PRO A 555 -1.16 -6.97 14.50
CA PRO A 555 -2.36 -7.79 14.34
C PRO A 555 -2.31 -8.62 13.06
N VAL A 556 -2.90 -9.81 13.09
CA VAL A 556 -3.23 -10.64 11.92
C VAL A 556 -3.78 -9.72 10.83
N ALA A 557 -3.20 -9.73 9.63
CA ALA A 557 -3.79 -9.06 8.47
C ALA A 557 -5.15 -9.70 8.24
N LEU A 558 -6.22 -9.07 8.72
CA LEU A 558 -7.55 -9.63 8.63
C LEU A 558 -7.93 -9.65 7.16
N THR A 559 -8.20 -10.85 6.66
CA THR A 559 -8.96 -11.04 5.43
C THR A 559 -10.33 -10.36 5.58
N VAL A 560 -11.11 -10.32 4.50
CA VAL A 560 -12.52 -9.89 4.53
C VAL A 560 -13.21 -10.38 5.80
N ILE A 561 -13.80 -9.44 6.55
CA ILE A 561 -14.53 -9.74 7.77
C ILE A 561 -16.01 -9.75 7.41
N ASN A 562 -16.68 -10.88 7.57
CA ASN A 562 -18.08 -11.01 7.16
C ASN A 562 -19.06 -10.57 8.24
N SER A 563 -18.69 -10.75 9.51
CA SER A 563 -19.60 -10.52 10.62
C SER A 563 -18.85 -10.06 11.86
N ILE A 564 -19.46 -9.14 12.59
CA ILE A 564 -18.97 -8.64 13.88
C ILE A 564 -20.10 -8.58 14.90
N ARG A 565 -19.82 -8.99 16.14
CA ARG A 565 -20.76 -8.86 17.26
C ARG A 565 -20.09 -8.39 18.55
N TYR A 566 -20.70 -7.42 19.24
CA TYR A 566 -20.30 -7.01 20.58
C TYR A 566 -20.64 -8.08 21.62
N SER A 567 -19.78 -8.22 22.62
CA SER A 567 -20.18 -8.86 23.88
C SER A 567 -21.25 -8.00 24.58
N PRO A 568 -22.27 -8.59 25.22
CA PRO A 568 -23.19 -7.89 26.12
C PRO A 568 -22.54 -6.89 27.09
N SER A 569 -21.35 -7.18 27.62
CA SER A 569 -20.61 -6.25 28.48
C SER A 569 -20.02 -5.02 27.78
N GLY A 570 -20.03 -4.96 26.45
CA GLY A 570 -19.46 -3.88 25.63
C GLY A 570 -17.93 -3.81 25.61
N LEU A 571 -17.24 -4.65 26.40
CA LEU A 571 -15.78 -4.62 26.52
C LEU A 571 -15.07 -5.40 25.40
N ARG A 572 -15.74 -6.39 24.81
CA ARG A 572 -15.20 -7.25 23.77
C ARG A 572 -16.06 -7.21 22.50
N ALA A 573 -15.47 -7.56 21.38
CA ALA A 573 -16.17 -7.80 20.12
C ALA A 573 -15.62 -9.04 19.43
N VAL A 574 -16.48 -9.89 18.90
CA VAL A 574 -16.10 -11.07 18.11
C VAL A 574 -16.26 -10.78 16.62
N SER A 575 -15.34 -11.27 15.79
CA SER A 575 -15.40 -11.17 14.34
C SER A 575 -15.16 -12.51 13.65
N GLY A 576 -15.88 -12.76 12.56
CA GLY A 576 -15.67 -13.91 11.66
C GLY A 576 -15.05 -13.47 10.33
N SER A 577 -14.00 -14.18 9.92
CA SER A 577 -13.16 -13.83 8.76
C SER A 577 -13.25 -14.87 7.62
N ASP A 578 -12.93 -14.43 6.40
CA ASP A 578 -12.82 -15.29 5.21
C ASP A 578 -11.74 -16.38 5.34
N ASP A 579 -10.70 -16.19 6.13
CA ASP A 579 -9.68 -17.22 6.36
C ASP A 579 -10.14 -18.41 7.24
N GLY A 580 -11.43 -18.45 7.60
CA GLY A 580 -12.00 -19.49 8.45
C GLY A 580 -11.74 -19.29 9.95
N SER A 581 -11.16 -18.16 10.34
CA SER A 581 -10.86 -17.87 11.74
C SER A 581 -11.93 -17.00 12.41
N VAL A 582 -12.03 -17.17 13.73
CA VAL A 582 -12.81 -16.30 14.60
C VAL A 582 -11.86 -15.59 15.56
N HIS A 583 -12.06 -14.29 15.76
CA HIS A 583 -11.22 -13.42 16.59
C HIS A 583 -12.06 -12.66 17.60
N VAL A 584 -11.53 -12.45 18.81
CA VAL A 584 -12.13 -11.63 19.86
C VAL A 584 -11.21 -10.46 20.18
N TRP A 585 -11.75 -9.26 20.11
CA TRP A 585 -11.04 -7.99 20.23
C TRP A 585 -11.43 -7.28 21.52
N ASN A 586 -10.48 -6.55 22.10
CA ASN A 586 -10.77 -5.56 23.13
C ASN A 586 -11.22 -4.28 22.43
N VAL A 587 -12.43 -3.81 22.74
CA VAL A 587 -13.01 -2.63 22.08
C VAL A 587 -12.23 -1.35 22.42
N ARG A 588 -11.69 -1.23 23.63
CA ARG A 588 -10.99 -0.03 24.11
C ARG A 588 -9.56 0.07 23.59
N THR A 589 -8.81 -1.04 23.59
CA THR A 589 -7.39 -1.04 23.15
C THR A 589 -7.23 -1.40 21.67
N GLY A 590 -8.22 -2.04 21.05
CA GLY A 590 -8.12 -2.56 19.68
C GLY A 590 -7.15 -3.74 19.55
N GLU A 591 -6.79 -4.38 20.67
CA GLU A 591 -5.91 -5.54 20.71
C GLU A 591 -6.72 -6.84 20.64
N LEU A 592 -6.09 -7.87 20.08
CA LEU A 592 -6.67 -9.21 20.04
C LEU A 592 -6.61 -9.81 21.44
N VAL A 593 -7.77 -10.18 21.99
CA VAL A 593 -7.90 -10.84 23.29
C VAL A 593 -7.80 -12.36 23.12
N LEU A 594 -8.52 -12.92 22.15
CA LEU A 594 -8.54 -14.36 21.85
C LEU A 594 -8.57 -14.59 20.34
N GLY A 595 -7.75 -15.52 19.85
CA GLY A 595 -7.70 -15.93 18.45
C GLY A 595 -6.28 -15.92 17.86
N PRO A 596 -6.10 -16.38 16.61
CA PRO A 596 -7.13 -16.90 15.70
C PRO A 596 -7.70 -18.25 16.19
N MET A 597 -9.01 -18.32 16.43
CA MET A 597 -9.69 -19.58 16.73
C MET A 597 -9.90 -20.31 15.41
N ARG A 598 -9.07 -21.33 15.17
CA ARG A 598 -9.05 -22.10 13.93
C ARG A 598 -9.84 -23.40 14.11
N GLY A 599 -10.80 -23.62 13.22
CA GLY A 599 -11.60 -24.83 13.18
C GLY A 599 -12.45 -24.92 11.92
N HIS A 600 -12.95 -23.78 11.42
CA HIS A 600 -13.62 -23.77 10.12
C HIS A 600 -12.62 -23.90 8.98
N GLU A 601 -12.97 -24.71 7.97
CA GLU A 601 -12.13 -24.95 6.78
C GLU A 601 -12.38 -23.92 5.68
N LYS A 602 -13.48 -23.17 5.79
CA LYS A 602 -13.91 -22.13 4.85
C LYS A 602 -14.41 -20.90 5.59
N PHE A 603 -14.87 -19.91 4.83
CA PHE A 603 -15.25 -18.57 5.26
C PHE A 603 -16.24 -18.60 6.43
N VAL A 604 -15.93 -17.90 7.52
CA VAL A 604 -16.89 -17.67 8.60
C VAL A 604 -17.82 -16.54 8.18
N LEU A 605 -19.08 -16.87 7.95
CA LEU A 605 -20.07 -15.92 7.41
C LEU A 605 -20.81 -15.17 8.52
N SER A 606 -20.98 -15.80 9.68
CA SER A 606 -21.74 -15.22 10.79
C SER A 606 -21.17 -15.63 12.13
N VAL A 607 -21.13 -14.67 13.05
CA VAL A 607 -20.75 -14.88 14.44
C VAL A 607 -21.78 -14.27 15.36
N ASP A 608 -21.90 -14.81 16.56
CA ASP A 608 -22.71 -14.23 17.63
C ASP A 608 -22.10 -14.47 19.01
N TYR A 609 -22.35 -13.55 19.94
CA TYR A 609 -21.90 -13.63 21.33
C TYR A 609 -23.10 -14.01 22.20
N SER A 610 -22.94 -14.99 23.08
CA SER A 610 -24.03 -15.37 23.98
C SER A 610 -24.36 -14.22 24.94
N PRO A 611 -25.64 -13.98 25.26
CA PRO A 611 -26.05 -12.99 26.25
C PRO A 611 -25.41 -13.15 27.65
N SER A 612 -24.97 -14.37 27.98
CA SER A 612 -24.26 -14.69 29.22
C SER A 612 -22.76 -14.39 29.20
N ASP A 613 -22.20 -13.89 28.09
CA ASP A 613 -20.76 -13.67 27.86
C ASP A 613 -19.87 -14.94 27.95
N GLN A 614 -20.46 -16.14 28.00
CA GLN A 614 -19.73 -17.40 28.18
C GLN A 614 -19.38 -18.11 26.87
N TYR A 615 -20.23 -17.98 25.85
CA TYR A 615 -20.10 -18.72 24.60
C TYR A 615 -20.08 -17.80 23.37
N ILE A 616 -19.44 -18.26 22.32
CA ILE A 616 -19.43 -17.66 20.98
C ILE A 616 -19.92 -18.72 20.00
N ALA A 617 -20.80 -18.36 19.07
CA ALA A 617 -21.25 -19.23 17.99
C ALA A 617 -20.72 -18.71 16.66
N SER A 618 -20.31 -19.62 15.77
CA SER A 618 -19.91 -19.29 14.40
C SER A 618 -20.53 -20.24 13.38
N GLY A 619 -21.00 -19.67 12.27
CA GLY A 619 -21.48 -20.39 11.09
C GLY A 619 -20.61 -20.13 9.88
N SER A 620 -20.31 -21.18 9.11
CA SER A 620 -19.34 -21.14 8.01
C SER A 620 -19.85 -21.71 6.69
N SER A 621 -19.13 -21.35 5.63
CA SER A 621 -19.24 -21.91 4.28
C SER A 621 -18.81 -23.38 4.16
N ASP A 622 -18.26 -23.97 5.21
CA ASP A 622 -17.95 -25.41 5.31
C ASP A 622 -19.18 -26.27 5.72
N ASN A 623 -20.36 -25.65 5.82
CA ASN A 623 -21.64 -26.26 6.22
C ASN A 623 -21.73 -26.58 7.72
N THR A 624 -20.73 -26.19 8.52
CA THR A 624 -20.68 -26.47 9.96
C THR A 624 -21.05 -25.25 10.79
N LEU A 625 -21.52 -25.56 12.01
CA LEU A 625 -21.66 -24.62 13.11
C LEU A 625 -20.68 -25.02 14.21
N ARG A 626 -20.06 -24.04 14.87
CA ARG A 626 -19.18 -24.28 16.02
C ARG A 626 -19.57 -23.40 17.19
N ILE A 627 -19.38 -23.93 18.40
CA ILE A 627 -19.59 -23.21 19.66
C ILE A 627 -18.27 -23.18 20.41
N TRP A 628 -17.81 -21.98 20.71
CA TRP A 628 -16.53 -21.71 21.36
C TRP A 628 -16.78 -21.20 22.77
N ASP A 629 -15.90 -21.55 23.69
CA ASP A 629 -15.81 -20.92 24.99
C ASP A 629 -15.21 -19.50 24.83
N ALA A 630 -15.93 -18.49 25.29
CA ALA A 630 -15.60 -17.09 25.07
C ALA A 630 -14.40 -16.58 25.91
N ASN A 631 -13.91 -17.39 26.86
CA ASN A 631 -12.79 -17.04 27.74
C ASN A 631 -11.50 -17.74 27.35
N THR A 632 -11.59 -18.98 26.86
CA THR A 632 -10.46 -19.83 26.51
C THR A 632 -10.26 -19.94 25.00
N GLY A 633 -11.31 -19.69 24.22
CA GLY A 633 -11.32 -19.90 22.77
C GLY A 633 -11.32 -21.37 22.36
N ALA A 634 -11.59 -22.28 23.30
CA ALA A 634 -11.69 -23.70 23.02
C ALA A 634 -13.01 -24.01 22.28
N ASP A 635 -12.94 -24.86 21.26
CA ASP A 635 -14.14 -25.42 20.63
C ASP A 635 -14.75 -26.49 21.55
N ILE A 636 -16.01 -26.31 21.93
CA ILE A 636 -16.68 -27.14 22.94
C ILE A 636 -17.17 -28.46 22.35
N HIS A 637 -17.75 -28.42 21.14
CA HIS A 637 -18.43 -29.57 20.53
C HIS A 637 -17.75 -30.06 19.25
N GLY A 638 -16.77 -29.31 18.72
CA GLY A 638 -16.21 -29.57 17.40
C GLY A 638 -17.17 -29.14 16.28
N PRO A 639 -16.90 -29.55 15.03
CA PRO A 639 -17.76 -29.20 13.89
C PRO A 639 -19.13 -29.89 14.02
N MET A 640 -20.17 -29.09 14.26
CA MET A 640 -21.54 -29.56 14.19
C MET A 640 -22.00 -29.49 12.73
N ASN A 641 -22.25 -30.64 12.11
CA ASN A 641 -22.75 -30.75 10.72
C ASN A 641 -24.18 -30.21 10.63
N ALA A 642 -24.28 -28.88 10.61
CA ALA A 642 -25.53 -28.19 10.87
C ALA A 642 -26.50 -28.31 9.69
N HIS A 643 -25.98 -28.20 8.48
CA HIS A 643 -26.76 -28.04 7.26
C HIS A 643 -26.13 -28.81 6.08
N SER A 644 -26.90 -29.05 5.02
CA SER A 644 -26.39 -29.69 3.80
C SER A 644 -25.72 -28.70 2.82
N ASN A 645 -25.76 -27.41 3.15
CA ASN A 645 -25.15 -26.30 2.43
C ASN A 645 -24.64 -25.28 3.46
N LEU A 646 -24.00 -24.19 3.01
CA LEU A 646 -23.35 -23.23 3.88
C LEU A 646 -24.29 -22.63 4.94
N VAL A 647 -23.75 -22.37 6.13
CA VAL A 647 -24.46 -21.72 7.23
C VAL A 647 -24.25 -20.22 7.10
N SER A 648 -25.30 -19.50 6.70
CA SER A 648 -25.22 -18.07 6.39
C SER A 648 -25.34 -17.18 7.63
N CYS A 649 -26.08 -17.64 8.65
CA CYS A 649 -26.37 -16.83 9.83
C CYS A 649 -26.56 -17.68 11.09
N VAL A 650 -26.11 -17.15 12.23
CA VAL A 650 -26.27 -17.76 13.56
C VAL A 650 -26.68 -16.72 14.60
N ARG A 651 -27.55 -17.10 15.54
CA ARG A 651 -27.94 -16.26 16.69
C ARG A 651 -28.18 -17.08 17.95
N PHE A 652 -27.76 -16.57 19.11
CA PHE A 652 -28.15 -17.10 20.41
C PHE A 652 -29.56 -16.64 20.80
N SER A 653 -30.26 -17.49 21.55
CA SER A 653 -31.45 -17.08 22.28
C SER A 653 -31.09 -16.12 23.43
N PRO A 654 -32.02 -15.25 23.85
CA PRO A 654 -31.80 -14.32 24.97
C PRO A 654 -31.37 -14.99 26.28
N ASP A 655 -31.78 -16.24 26.49
CA ASP A 655 -31.44 -17.07 27.66
C ASP A 655 -30.10 -17.83 27.52
N SER A 656 -29.38 -17.69 26.40
CA SER A 656 -28.16 -18.44 26.04
C SER A 656 -28.30 -19.98 25.98
N SER A 657 -29.52 -20.53 26.02
CA SER A 657 -29.75 -21.98 26.04
C SER A 657 -29.61 -22.63 24.66
N VAL A 658 -30.00 -21.92 23.60
CA VAL A 658 -30.02 -22.45 22.23
C VAL A 658 -29.39 -21.48 21.24
N VAL A 659 -28.97 -22.04 20.10
CA VAL A 659 -28.55 -21.29 18.91
C VAL A 659 -29.48 -21.63 17.76
N VAL A 660 -29.89 -20.61 17.01
CA VAL A 660 -30.58 -20.76 15.73
C VAL A 660 -29.57 -20.56 14.60
N SER A 661 -29.61 -21.44 13.61
CA SER A 661 -28.85 -21.32 12.37
C SER A 661 -29.76 -21.26 11.14
N GLY A 662 -29.41 -20.41 10.18
CA GLY A 662 -30.02 -20.35 8.86
C GLY A 662 -29.02 -20.72 7.76
N SER A 663 -29.51 -21.35 6.70
CA SER A 663 -28.66 -21.87 5.62
C SER A 663 -29.25 -21.70 4.22
N TYR A 664 -28.36 -21.82 3.23
CA TYR A 664 -28.69 -21.94 1.80
C TYR A 664 -29.37 -23.27 1.45
N ASP A 665 -29.43 -24.24 2.37
CA ASP A 665 -30.27 -25.43 2.23
C ASP A 665 -31.77 -25.14 2.42
N ARG A 666 -32.13 -23.86 2.66
CA ARG A 666 -33.48 -23.33 2.84
C ARG A 666 -34.10 -23.72 4.18
N THR A 667 -33.30 -24.14 5.16
CA THR A 667 -33.79 -24.50 6.49
C THR A 667 -33.31 -23.55 7.57
N VAL A 668 -34.09 -23.49 8.64
CA VAL A 668 -33.72 -22.88 9.92
C VAL A 668 -33.76 -23.97 10.98
N ARG A 669 -32.68 -24.13 11.74
CA ARG A 669 -32.52 -25.20 12.75
C ARG A 669 -32.17 -24.63 14.11
N ILE A 670 -32.58 -25.32 15.17
CA ILE A 670 -32.27 -24.99 16.56
C ILE A 670 -31.32 -26.04 17.12
N TRP A 671 -30.32 -25.56 17.85
CA TRP A 671 -29.25 -26.34 18.47
C TRP A 671 -29.19 -26.04 19.96
N ASP A 672 -29.00 -27.07 20.77
CA ASP A 672 -28.77 -26.90 22.20
C ASP A 672 -27.30 -26.53 22.45
N VAL A 673 -27.06 -25.46 23.20
CA VAL A 673 -25.70 -24.92 23.42
C VAL A 673 -24.87 -25.86 24.29
N THR A 674 -25.50 -26.52 25.26
CA THR A 674 -24.79 -27.35 26.26
C THR A 674 -24.38 -28.71 25.71
N THR A 675 -25.18 -29.28 24.81
CA THR A 675 -25.00 -30.63 24.27
C THR A 675 -24.52 -30.63 22.81
N GLY A 676 -24.63 -29.51 22.09
CA GLY A 676 -24.33 -29.42 20.66
C GLY A 676 -25.28 -30.24 19.79
N GLN A 677 -26.41 -30.70 20.33
CA GLN A 677 -27.35 -31.55 19.60
C GLN A 677 -28.40 -30.72 18.86
N HIS A 678 -28.84 -31.26 17.71
CA HIS A 678 -29.97 -30.70 16.96
C HIS A 678 -31.27 -30.91 17.75
N VAL A 679 -31.94 -29.81 18.10
CA VAL A 679 -33.22 -29.84 18.83
C VAL A 679 -34.37 -30.04 17.85
N MET A 680 -34.50 -29.15 16.86
CA MET A 680 -35.55 -29.22 15.86
C MET A 680 -35.24 -28.39 14.61
N GLN A 681 -35.87 -28.78 13.50
CA GLN A 681 -35.95 -27.96 12.29
C GLN A 681 -37.16 -27.03 12.44
N LEU A 682 -36.91 -25.73 12.53
CA LEU A 682 -37.90 -24.71 12.83
C LEU A 682 -38.69 -24.28 11.59
N LEU A 683 -38.02 -24.18 10.43
CA LEU A 683 -38.62 -23.76 9.18
C LEU A 683 -37.95 -24.47 7.99
N GLN A 684 -38.76 -24.91 7.03
CA GLN A 684 -38.33 -25.23 5.67
C GLN A 684 -38.90 -24.13 4.76
N GLY A 685 -38.07 -23.18 4.38
CA GLY A 685 -38.46 -22.09 3.49
C GLY A 685 -38.45 -22.50 2.02
N ASP A 686 -39.14 -21.71 1.19
CA ASP A 686 -39.15 -21.89 -0.27
C ASP A 686 -37.83 -21.44 -0.93
N ASN A 687 -36.99 -20.69 -0.19
CA ASN A 687 -35.77 -20.07 -0.70
C ASN A 687 -34.67 -20.07 0.37
N ILE A 688 -33.45 -19.65 -0.02
CA ILE A 688 -32.30 -19.55 0.88
C ILE A 688 -32.59 -18.62 2.05
N ILE A 689 -32.11 -19.01 3.23
CA ILE A 689 -32.18 -18.16 4.42
C ILE A 689 -30.87 -17.40 4.51
N LEU A 690 -30.94 -16.08 4.74
CA LEU A 690 -29.77 -15.20 4.79
C LEU A 690 -29.59 -14.57 6.17
N SER A 691 -30.69 -14.33 6.89
CA SER A 691 -30.67 -13.74 8.24
C SER A 691 -31.60 -14.47 9.18
N VAL A 692 -31.21 -14.55 10.44
CA VAL A 692 -32.07 -14.97 11.55
C VAL A 692 -31.92 -13.98 12.71
N GLY A 693 -32.98 -13.80 13.49
CA GLY A 693 -33.00 -12.94 14.67
C GLY A 693 -34.03 -13.40 15.69
N PHE A 694 -33.74 -13.24 16.98
CA PHE A 694 -34.68 -13.54 18.05
C PHE A 694 -35.48 -12.30 18.45
N SER A 695 -36.73 -12.51 18.87
CA SER A 695 -37.43 -11.51 19.66
C SER A 695 -36.78 -11.37 21.05
N PRO A 696 -36.88 -10.19 21.70
CA PRO A 696 -36.30 -9.97 23.03
C PRO A 696 -36.81 -10.93 24.10
N ASP A 697 -38.04 -11.44 23.95
CA ASP A 697 -38.65 -12.44 24.84
C ASP A 697 -38.22 -13.89 24.53
N GLY A 698 -37.50 -14.12 23.42
CA GLY A 698 -37.01 -15.42 22.98
C GLY A 698 -38.08 -16.38 22.43
N HIS A 699 -39.34 -15.95 22.30
CA HIS A 699 -40.44 -16.80 21.83
C HIS A 699 -40.59 -16.82 20.30
N LYS A 700 -40.11 -15.78 19.60
CA LYS A 700 -40.25 -15.65 18.15
C LYS A 700 -38.89 -15.57 17.48
N VAL A 701 -38.83 -16.08 16.25
CA VAL A 701 -37.66 -16.00 15.38
C VAL A 701 -38.06 -15.36 14.06
N VAL A 702 -37.35 -14.31 13.67
CA VAL A 702 -37.47 -13.70 12.34
C VAL A 702 -36.44 -14.33 11.40
N CYS A 703 -36.87 -14.69 10.20
CA CYS A 703 -36.05 -15.31 9.16
C CYS A 703 -36.13 -14.46 7.89
N GLY A 704 -34.98 -13.94 7.45
CA GLY A 704 -34.83 -13.18 6.21
C GLY A 704 -34.49 -14.10 5.04
N SER A 705 -35.33 -14.06 4.00
CA SER A 705 -35.11 -14.71 2.71
C SER A 705 -35.52 -13.74 1.58
N ARG A 706 -36.14 -14.22 0.49
CA ARG A 706 -36.87 -13.33 -0.43
C ARG A 706 -38.14 -12.74 0.19
N LYS A 707 -38.68 -13.42 1.22
CA LYS A 707 -39.76 -12.94 2.10
C LYS A 707 -39.27 -13.01 3.55
N MET A 708 -39.84 -12.20 4.41
CA MET A 708 -39.53 -12.28 5.84
C MET A 708 -40.59 -13.13 6.54
N HIS A 709 -40.14 -14.17 7.24
CA HIS A 709 -41.00 -15.06 8.01
C HIS A 709 -40.79 -14.80 9.51
N VAL A 710 -41.87 -14.76 10.28
CA VAL A 710 -41.78 -14.73 11.74
C VAL A 710 -42.46 -15.99 12.26
N VAL A 711 -41.70 -16.82 12.95
CA VAL A 711 -42.12 -18.14 13.42
C VAL A 711 -42.01 -18.23 14.93
N ASP A 712 -42.87 -19.03 15.55
CA ASP A 712 -42.82 -19.34 16.97
C ASP A 712 -41.71 -20.38 17.22
N ARG A 713 -40.82 -20.10 18.18
CA ARG A 713 -39.63 -20.92 18.49
C ARG A 713 -39.98 -22.37 18.85
N TYR A 714 -41.10 -22.59 19.55
CA TYR A 714 -41.42 -23.90 20.13
C TYR A 714 -42.22 -24.78 19.18
N THR A 715 -43.06 -24.16 18.36
CA THR A 715 -43.97 -24.87 17.46
C THR A 715 -43.51 -24.87 16.00
N GLY A 716 -42.64 -23.92 15.61
CA GLY A 716 -42.25 -23.70 14.21
C GLY A 716 -43.35 -23.09 13.33
N ASN A 717 -44.51 -22.80 13.92
CA ASN A 717 -45.64 -22.23 13.19
C ASN A 717 -45.39 -20.76 12.86
N ALA A 718 -45.84 -20.33 11.69
CA ALA A 718 -45.82 -18.92 11.31
C ALA A 718 -46.75 -18.11 12.24
N VAL A 719 -46.20 -17.09 12.89
CA VAL A 719 -46.95 -16.20 13.80
C VAL A 719 -47.75 -15.17 13.02
N ILE A 720 -47.22 -14.74 11.88
CA ILE A 720 -47.85 -13.82 10.93
C ILE A 720 -47.64 -14.34 9.51
N GLU A 721 -48.45 -13.86 8.57
CA GLU A 721 -48.23 -14.16 7.16
C GLU A 721 -46.86 -13.65 6.70
N PRO A 722 -46.22 -14.33 5.71
CA PRO A 722 -44.92 -13.91 5.20
C PRO A 722 -44.95 -12.46 4.72
N ILE A 723 -44.10 -11.63 5.30
CA ILE A 723 -44.04 -10.21 4.99
C ILE A 723 -43.41 -10.05 3.60
N THR A 724 -44.18 -9.48 2.68
CA THR A 724 -43.77 -9.15 1.31
C THR A 724 -43.74 -7.63 1.13
N GLY A 725 -42.64 -7.10 0.61
CA GLY A 725 -42.55 -5.68 0.27
C GLY A 725 -41.18 -5.25 -0.28
N HIS A 726 -40.13 -6.01 0.03
CA HIS A 726 -38.86 -5.93 -0.70
C HIS A 726 -38.97 -6.60 -2.08
N SER A 727 -38.26 -6.06 -3.08
CA SER A 727 -38.21 -6.64 -4.43
C SER A 727 -37.08 -7.65 -4.62
N GLY A 728 -36.11 -7.67 -3.70
CA GLY A 728 -34.93 -8.54 -3.71
C GLY A 728 -34.79 -9.43 -2.47
N TYR A 729 -33.58 -9.95 -2.24
CA TYR A 729 -33.24 -10.75 -1.08
C TYR A 729 -33.02 -9.90 0.17
N ILE A 730 -33.48 -10.37 1.32
CA ILE A 730 -33.29 -9.72 2.62
C ILE A 730 -32.04 -10.29 3.27
N TYR A 731 -30.95 -9.51 3.32
CA TYR A 731 -29.67 -9.95 3.87
C TYR A 731 -29.60 -9.87 5.39
N SER A 732 -30.37 -8.97 6.01
CA SER A 732 -30.39 -8.79 7.46
C SER A 732 -31.78 -8.40 7.94
N ALA A 733 -32.25 -9.04 9.01
CA ALA A 733 -33.52 -8.75 9.67
C ALA A 733 -33.40 -8.91 11.19
N GLU A 734 -33.90 -7.94 11.95
CA GLU A 734 -33.77 -7.91 13.42
C GLU A 734 -35.01 -7.27 14.09
N PHE A 735 -35.31 -7.69 15.31
CA PHE A 735 -36.34 -7.09 16.15
C PHE A 735 -35.84 -5.81 16.83
N SER A 736 -36.75 -4.88 17.09
CA SER A 736 -36.48 -3.79 18.01
C SER A 736 -36.34 -4.31 19.46
N PRO A 737 -35.63 -3.59 20.35
CA PRO A 737 -35.45 -4.00 21.74
C PRO A 737 -36.76 -4.18 22.52
N ASP A 738 -37.84 -3.51 22.11
CA ASP A 738 -39.18 -3.66 22.68
C ASP A 738 -40.02 -4.77 22.02
N GLY A 739 -39.50 -5.44 20.99
CA GLY A 739 -40.14 -6.52 20.25
C GLY A 739 -41.32 -6.11 19.36
N LYS A 740 -41.64 -4.82 19.25
CA LYS A 740 -42.82 -4.32 18.52
C LYS A 740 -42.57 -4.03 17.05
N ARG A 741 -41.32 -3.78 16.67
CA ARG A 741 -40.92 -3.47 15.29
C ARG A 741 -39.88 -4.46 14.78
N LEU A 742 -39.81 -4.56 13.47
CA LEU A 742 -38.77 -5.30 12.73
C LEU A 742 -38.06 -4.33 11.79
N VAL A 743 -36.76 -4.51 11.61
CA VAL A 743 -35.97 -3.81 10.58
C VAL A 743 -35.44 -4.82 9.59
N SER A 744 -35.39 -4.45 8.31
CA SER A 744 -34.80 -5.26 7.25
C SER A 744 -33.92 -4.44 6.31
N GLY A 745 -32.79 -5.02 5.90
CA GLY A 745 -31.92 -4.54 4.83
C GLY A 745 -31.90 -5.52 3.66
N SER A 746 -31.96 -4.98 2.44
CA SER A 746 -32.23 -5.76 1.23
C SER A 746 -31.31 -5.42 0.06
N ASP A 747 -31.24 -6.37 -0.87
CA ASP A 747 -30.68 -6.27 -2.22
C ASP A 747 -31.33 -5.14 -3.05
N ASP A 748 -32.57 -4.76 -2.71
CA ASP A 748 -33.26 -3.64 -3.35
C ASP A 748 -32.76 -2.25 -2.90
N ARG A 749 -31.67 -2.22 -2.11
CA ARG A 749 -30.97 -1.01 -1.63
C ARG A 749 -31.75 -0.23 -0.56
N THR A 750 -32.86 -0.77 -0.07
CA THR A 750 -33.69 -0.10 0.93
C THR A 750 -33.54 -0.71 2.33
N VAL A 751 -33.68 0.16 3.33
CA VAL A 751 -33.89 -0.23 4.73
C VAL A 751 -35.35 0.05 5.07
N ARG A 752 -36.05 -0.94 5.62
CA ARG A 752 -37.47 -0.83 5.93
C ARG A 752 -37.76 -1.26 7.36
N ILE A 753 -38.74 -0.59 7.97
CA ILE A 753 -39.23 -0.89 9.31
C ILE A 753 -40.67 -1.37 9.21
N TRP A 754 -40.98 -2.44 9.92
CA TRP A 754 -42.27 -3.14 9.89
C TRP A 754 -42.84 -3.26 11.29
N ASP A 755 -44.15 -3.38 11.37
CA ASP A 755 -44.85 -3.75 12.58
C ASP A 755 -44.73 -5.27 12.81
N ALA A 756 -44.20 -5.67 13.97
CA ALA A 756 -43.90 -7.06 14.27
C ALA A 756 -45.14 -7.93 14.56
N GLN A 757 -46.31 -7.32 14.78
CA GLN A 757 -47.56 -8.03 15.09
C GLN A 757 -48.43 -8.24 13.84
N THR A 758 -48.41 -7.27 12.92
CA THR A 758 -49.28 -7.26 11.73
C THR A 758 -48.50 -7.51 10.44
N GLY A 759 -47.18 -7.36 10.45
CA GLY A 759 -46.34 -7.46 9.26
C GLY A 759 -46.47 -6.28 8.29
N LYS A 760 -47.19 -5.21 8.67
CA LYS A 760 -47.35 -4.02 7.83
C LYS A 760 -46.08 -3.19 7.81
N GLN A 761 -45.74 -2.65 6.65
CA GLN A 761 -44.65 -1.68 6.51
C GLN A 761 -45.01 -0.38 7.22
N LEU A 762 -44.14 0.09 8.11
CA LEU A 762 -44.30 1.35 8.84
C LEU A 762 -43.52 2.48 8.17
N VAL A 763 -42.25 2.24 7.84
CA VAL A 763 -41.30 3.27 7.37
C VAL A 763 -40.37 2.69 6.32
N VAL A 764 -40.02 3.48 5.30
CA VAL A 764 -38.89 3.25 4.40
C VAL A 764 -37.86 4.33 4.68
N CYS A 765 -36.63 3.94 4.99
CA CYS A 765 -35.57 4.90 5.27
C CYS A 765 -34.98 5.44 3.96
N GLY A 766 -34.87 6.77 3.82
CA GLY A 766 -34.13 7.41 2.70
C GLY A 766 -34.94 8.03 1.55
N ASP A 767 -36.23 8.34 1.73
CA ASP A 767 -37.14 8.75 0.63
C ASP A 767 -36.91 10.16 0.01
N ASN A 768 -35.77 10.83 0.24
CA ASN A 768 -35.44 12.12 -0.39
C ASN A 768 -33.92 12.31 -0.62
N HIS A 769 -33.36 11.66 -1.64
CA HIS A 769 -31.97 11.79 -2.12
C HIS A 769 -30.84 11.21 -1.25
N ALA A 770 -31.15 10.57 -0.11
CA ALA A 770 -30.16 9.99 0.79
C ALA A 770 -30.46 8.51 1.08
N SER A 771 -30.35 7.66 0.06
CA SER A 771 -30.45 6.20 0.19
C SER A 771 -29.12 5.53 -0.17
N HIS A 772 -28.97 4.26 0.23
CA HIS A 772 -27.81 3.47 -0.19
C HIS A 772 -27.81 3.28 -1.72
N SER A 773 -26.63 3.39 -2.33
CA SER A 773 -26.49 3.24 -3.78
C SER A 773 -26.34 1.78 -4.23
N ASN A 774 -26.20 0.86 -3.27
CA ASN A 774 -26.01 -0.56 -3.49
C ASN A 774 -26.65 -1.41 -2.37
N TYR A 775 -26.45 -2.73 -2.39
CA TYR A 775 -27.08 -3.70 -1.48
C TYR A 775 -26.81 -3.40 -0.01
N VAL A 776 -27.86 -3.51 0.81
CA VAL A 776 -27.74 -3.37 2.26
C VAL A 776 -27.53 -4.74 2.89
N TYR A 777 -26.31 -5.01 3.37
CA TYR A 777 -25.96 -6.31 3.93
C TYR A 777 -26.37 -6.46 5.39
N SER A 778 -26.34 -5.38 6.16
CA SER A 778 -26.57 -5.46 7.60
C SER A 778 -27.36 -4.27 8.09
N VAL A 779 -28.28 -4.54 9.02
CA VAL A 779 -29.04 -3.54 9.76
C VAL A 779 -29.04 -3.90 11.24
N GLY A 780 -29.23 -2.91 12.11
CA GLY A 780 -29.43 -3.16 13.54
C GLY A 780 -30.05 -1.97 14.26
N PHE A 781 -30.84 -2.25 15.30
CA PHE A 781 -31.42 -1.21 16.16
C PHE A 781 -30.43 -0.73 17.22
N SER A 782 -30.54 0.53 17.61
CA SER A 782 -29.91 1.03 18.84
C SER A 782 -30.56 0.39 20.07
N PRO A 783 -29.86 0.29 21.21
CA PRO A 783 -30.41 -0.28 22.46
C PRO A 783 -31.68 0.44 22.96
N ASN A 784 -31.80 1.75 22.70
CA ASN A 784 -32.99 2.55 23.03
C ASN A 784 -34.13 2.42 21.98
N GLY A 785 -33.89 1.74 20.86
CA GLY A 785 -34.85 1.54 19.76
C GLY A 785 -35.18 2.80 18.95
N LEU A 786 -34.52 3.93 19.19
CA LEU A 786 -34.78 5.19 18.49
C LEU A 786 -34.06 5.29 17.14
N PHE A 787 -32.96 4.56 16.97
CA PHE A 787 -32.12 4.62 15.79
C PHE A 787 -31.98 3.26 15.12
N VAL A 788 -31.71 3.29 13.82
CA VAL A 788 -31.36 2.13 13.01
C VAL A 788 -30.03 2.41 12.32
N ALA A 789 -29.07 1.50 12.40
CA ALA A 789 -27.85 1.56 11.61
C ALA A 789 -27.97 0.63 10.40
N SER A 790 -27.36 1.02 9.29
CA SER A 790 -27.23 0.18 8.10
C SER A 790 -25.84 0.24 7.51
N GLY A 791 -25.36 -0.92 7.06
CA GLY A 791 -24.11 -1.09 6.32
C GLY A 791 -24.38 -1.63 4.92
N SER A 792 -23.72 -1.03 3.92
CA SER A 792 -23.97 -1.33 2.51
C SER A 792 -22.70 -1.65 1.72
N LEU A 793 -22.90 -2.38 0.61
CA LEU A 793 -21.88 -2.64 -0.40
C LEU A 793 -21.33 -1.35 -1.04
N ASP A 794 -22.04 -0.23 -0.90
CA ASP A 794 -21.58 1.09 -1.34
C ASP A 794 -20.46 1.70 -0.47
N ARG A 795 -19.94 0.94 0.50
CA ARG A 795 -18.84 1.31 1.41
C ARG A 795 -19.21 2.34 2.48
N THR A 796 -20.52 2.58 2.66
CA THR A 796 -21.01 3.56 3.63
C THR A 796 -21.77 2.91 4.78
N VAL A 797 -21.74 3.60 5.91
CA VAL A 797 -22.58 3.32 7.08
C VAL A 797 -23.51 4.51 7.30
N CYS A 798 -24.79 4.24 7.49
CA CYS A 798 -25.81 5.25 7.74
C CYS A 798 -26.57 4.95 9.04
N VAL A 799 -26.99 6.00 9.74
CA VAL A 799 -27.84 5.93 10.94
C VAL A 799 -29.12 6.73 10.68
N TRP A 800 -30.25 6.07 10.86
CA TRP A 800 -31.59 6.55 10.57
C TRP A 800 -32.41 6.71 11.83
N ASP A 801 -33.36 7.64 11.80
CA ASP A 801 -34.42 7.74 12.78
C ASP A 801 -35.43 6.60 12.58
N ALA A 802 -35.66 5.79 13.60
CA ALA A 802 -36.50 4.59 13.51
C ALA A 802 -38.01 4.89 13.43
N ARG A 803 -38.43 6.14 13.65
CA ARG A 803 -39.85 6.56 13.61
C ARG A 803 -40.19 7.26 12.30
N THR A 804 -39.27 8.06 11.77
CA THR A 804 -39.49 8.90 10.59
C THR A 804 -38.80 8.37 9.34
N GLY A 805 -37.72 7.58 9.48
CA GLY A 805 -36.91 7.09 8.37
C GLY A 805 -35.91 8.10 7.82
N ASN A 806 -35.76 9.25 8.48
CA ASN A 806 -34.82 10.29 8.09
C ASN A 806 -33.38 9.90 8.45
N LEU A 807 -32.42 10.34 7.64
CA LEU A 807 -31.01 10.14 7.90
C LEU A 807 -30.55 11.12 9.01
N ILE A 808 -30.01 10.58 10.10
CA ILE A 808 -29.48 11.36 11.23
C ILE A 808 -27.97 11.55 11.10
N LEU A 809 -27.26 10.47 10.74
CA LEU A 809 -25.81 10.48 10.62
C LEU A 809 -25.36 9.63 9.44
N GLY A 810 -24.47 10.20 8.63
CA GLY A 810 -23.91 9.56 7.44
C GLY A 810 -24.27 10.29 6.15
N PRO A 811 -23.84 9.77 4.97
CA PRO A 811 -23.13 8.51 4.79
C PRO A 811 -21.70 8.57 5.33
N LEU A 812 -21.39 7.74 6.33
CA LEU A 812 -20.05 7.66 6.93
C LEU A 812 -19.13 6.93 5.95
N LYS A 813 -18.10 7.64 5.46
CA LYS A 813 -17.11 7.12 4.51
C LYS A 813 -15.80 6.88 5.24
N GLY A 814 -15.29 5.65 5.16
CA GLY A 814 -13.99 5.28 5.73
C GLY A 814 -13.56 3.88 5.35
N HIS A 815 -14.49 2.98 5.04
CA HIS A 815 -14.16 1.68 4.46
C HIS A 815 -13.78 1.81 2.98
N THR A 816 -12.74 1.07 2.57
CA THR A 816 -12.28 0.97 1.17
C THR A 816 -12.99 -0.18 0.44
N GLY A 817 -13.58 -1.11 1.19
CA GLY A 817 -14.45 -2.20 0.74
C GLY A 817 -15.91 -2.01 1.15
N GLY A 818 -16.78 -2.91 0.67
CA GLY A 818 -18.20 -2.90 1.04
C GLY A 818 -18.40 -3.30 2.51
N VAL A 819 -19.31 -2.62 3.21
CA VAL A 819 -19.62 -2.90 4.61
C VAL A 819 -20.48 -4.15 4.70
N THR A 820 -19.97 -5.17 5.37
CA THR A 820 -20.59 -6.50 5.48
C THR A 820 -21.48 -6.60 6.72
N CYS A 821 -21.09 -5.95 7.83
CA CYS A 821 -21.86 -5.98 9.07
C CYS A 821 -21.76 -4.68 9.86
N VAL A 822 -22.84 -4.34 10.56
CA VAL A 822 -22.92 -3.21 11.51
C VAL A 822 -23.61 -3.63 12.79
N GLN A 823 -23.22 -3.04 13.92
CA GLN A 823 -23.91 -3.22 15.20
C GLN A 823 -23.64 -2.07 16.16
N PHE A 824 -24.67 -1.62 16.88
CA PHE A 824 -24.49 -0.70 17.99
C PHE A 824 -23.81 -1.38 19.18
N SER A 825 -23.00 -0.59 19.89
CA SER A 825 -22.53 -0.93 21.23
C SER A 825 -23.72 -1.08 22.20
N PRO A 826 -23.59 -1.92 23.24
CA PRO A 826 -24.66 -2.11 24.23
C PRO A 826 -25.07 -0.83 24.97
N ASP A 827 -24.16 0.14 25.11
CA ASP A 827 -24.43 1.45 25.72
C ASP A 827 -25.02 2.47 24.72
N GLY A 828 -25.06 2.15 23.43
CA GLY A 828 -25.59 2.99 22.37
C GLY A 828 -24.70 4.16 21.95
N THR A 829 -23.51 4.31 22.53
CA THR A 829 -22.62 5.45 22.28
C THR A 829 -21.75 5.28 21.04
N HIS A 830 -21.44 4.03 20.68
CA HIS A 830 -20.59 3.67 19.55
C HIS A 830 -21.29 2.72 18.58
N LEU A 831 -20.87 2.76 17.32
CA LEU A 831 -21.30 1.84 16.27
C LEU A 831 -20.08 1.11 15.72
N ALA A 832 -20.09 -0.22 15.71
CA ALA A 832 -19.05 -1.00 15.04
C ALA A 832 -19.49 -1.35 13.62
N SER A 833 -18.55 -1.29 12.68
CA SER A 833 -18.72 -1.81 11.32
C SER A 833 -17.53 -2.65 10.90
N CYS A 834 -17.80 -3.70 10.13
CA CYS A 834 -16.77 -4.48 9.45
C CYS A 834 -17.01 -4.51 7.94
N SER A 835 -15.94 -4.77 7.18
CA SER A 835 -15.93 -4.58 5.74
C SER A 835 -15.06 -5.61 5.03
N ARG A 836 -15.26 -5.71 3.71
CA ARG A 836 -14.41 -6.47 2.80
C ARG A 836 -12.98 -5.94 2.68
N ASP A 837 -12.69 -4.77 3.23
CA ASP A 837 -11.32 -4.26 3.36
C ASP A 837 -10.52 -4.89 4.51
N GLY A 838 -11.12 -5.81 5.28
CA GLY A 838 -10.45 -6.43 6.42
C GLY A 838 -10.35 -5.52 7.64
N ALA A 839 -11.01 -4.36 7.67
CA ALA A 839 -11.01 -3.47 8.81
C ALA A 839 -12.29 -3.58 9.64
N ILE A 840 -12.12 -3.47 10.95
CA ILE A 840 -13.19 -3.14 11.89
C ILE A 840 -13.04 -1.67 12.26
N ARG A 841 -14.12 -0.90 12.14
CA ARG A 841 -14.15 0.51 12.54
C ARG A 841 -15.18 0.72 13.64
N PHE A 842 -14.82 1.57 14.59
CA PHE A 842 -15.71 2.04 15.65
C PHE A 842 -16.01 3.52 15.39
N TRP A 843 -17.28 3.84 15.24
CA TRP A 843 -17.80 5.18 15.00
C TRP A 843 -18.43 5.71 16.28
N ASP A 844 -18.06 6.92 16.66
CA ASP A 844 -18.74 7.62 17.74
C ASP A 844 -20.09 8.16 17.25
N VAL A 845 -21.17 7.75 17.91
CA VAL A 845 -22.55 8.13 17.60
C VAL A 845 -23.23 8.83 18.78
N SER A 846 -22.46 9.20 19.81
CA SER A 846 -22.96 9.90 21.01
C SER A 846 -23.64 11.24 20.71
N SER A 847 -23.26 11.92 19.63
CA SER A 847 -23.84 13.19 19.20
C SER A 847 -25.24 13.07 18.57
N CYS A 848 -25.68 11.86 18.21
CA CYS A 848 -27.01 11.63 17.61
C CYS A 848 -28.16 11.98 18.57
N GLU A 849 -27.98 11.81 19.88
CA GLU A 849 -29.00 12.17 20.88
C GLU A 849 -29.15 13.69 21.05
N ALA A 850 -28.07 14.45 20.88
CA ALA A 850 -28.10 15.91 20.98
C ALA A 850 -28.87 16.57 19.81
N ASN A 851 -28.77 15.99 18.61
CA ASN A 851 -29.46 16.51 17.42
C ASN A 851 -30.99 16.34 17.48
N LEU A 852 -31.52 15.41 18.27
CA LEU A 852 -32.97 15.27 18.48
C LEU A 852 -33.55 16.28 19.49
N GLN A 853 -32.73 16.79 20.43
CA GLN A 853 -33.17 17.75 21.44
C GLN A 853 -33.13 19.21 20.95
N GLY A 854 -32.38 19.51 19.89
CA GLY A 854 -32.25 20.86 19.33
C GLY A 854 -33.50 21.42 18.63
N ASP A 855 -34.51 20.58 18.35
CA ASP A 855 -35.74 20.98 17.65
C ASP A 855 -36.92 21.33 18.58
N VAL A 856 -36.68 21.45 19.90
CA VAL A 856 -37.73 21.77 20.90
C VAL A 856 -37.36 22.99 21.76
N GLU A 857 -37.17 24.16 21.15
CA GLU A 857 -37.46 25.44 21.81
C GLU A 857 -38.12 26.41 20.81
N PRO A 858 -39.42 26.73 20.97
CA PRO A 858 -40.00 27.88 20.28
C PRO A 858 -39.54 29.15 20.99
N SER A 859 -38.79 29.98 20.26
CA SER A 859 -38.39 31.33 20.66
C SER A 859 -39.60 32.15 21.12
N ALA A 860 -39.77 32.30 22.44
CA ALA A 860 -40.65 33.31 23.02
C ALA A 860 -39.89 34.65 23.07
N GLY A 861 -40.00 35.43 22.01
CA GLY A 861 -39.62 36.84 22.02
C GLY A 861 -40.80 37.71 22.45
N MET A 862 -40.70 38.35 23.61
CA MET A 862 -41.44 39.57 23.94
C MET A 862 -40.44 40.64 24.43
N HIS A 863 -40.44 41.74 23.68
CA HIS A 863 -39.96 43.11 23.96
C HIS A 863 -38.57 43.37 24.54
#